data_AF-A0A6N7L2C6-F1
#
_entry.id   AF-A0A6N7L2C6-F1
#
_cell.length_a   1.000
_cell.length_b   1.000
_cell.length_c   1.000
_cell.angle_alpha   90.00
_cell.angle_beta   90.00
_cell.angle_gamma   90.00
#
_symmetry.space_group_name_H-M   'P 1'
#
loop_
_entity.id
_entity.type
_entity.pdbx_description
1 polymer ?
#
loop_
_entity_poly.entity_id
_entity_poly.type
_entity_poly.pdbx_seq_one_letter_code
_entity_poly.pdbx_strand_id
1 'polypeptide(L)'
;MDSLLSTLQRKLEAAPPWLALAGAAVFGVVALVAVYRVLFGTKSKANGLLSFLSEMGPHGKLALAGTIVSVYGLWGFGRETGDLPWPIRLAFVTMFDVIELSLFGALYKKSRHEPGQPAPKWTKGMKVMHYTAWGLVAFSVWANVVHAPNLASAPFMALMPAGAAWVVELELRDRMAGQGVVEESSTGPLKLLAALWRRWWAEKYAALGVDPTGRDSDSLVKAASARRAARQLFVLRQLLEQAAKNVTVKVEQGRAQRRTALKLLEELQEQRDETRQALERASFGTDSQQALAVFRGLAGWTRQDDIAMVNTADSPRVEELMEQVAIMPSARKLEAAGHAAAAEAARQEAERARQELEDAKAEVEAAKKEAEKAKADAEKAETEAEQKGRELAAAALETNRARQEAEAARAEAKAARQEAETEMSRLSSEADTLRQRVSEAAESVTAAEQKRKELEAAGLDAVEQKNELDEQIRGAAEKLAGLQRALDETEGQRRQTLAQVSEAKTEAERLEESLAALRTRAEQEDAKVRAHAERAAEAEENGRKAADRAAEAVAMADRLEVQVREAELALDDLRLTIRAELPEEELEGLDLDGIAFPGSTAKQEAWEEYLSQVTNGRPTLDAKQLSERYPVSESRAREWRVHFRGRRLRMIAAEAGERTPGGAERAADGAERGGSPAERAAEGGRAASIPAPVPPIDPGVFAAHRTTS
;
A
#
# COMPACT_ATOMS: atom_id res chain seq x y z
N MET A 1 40.99 -31.03 19.66
CA MET A 1 39.68 -30.49 19.26
C MET A 1 39.29 -30.95 17.86
N ASP A 2 40.21 -30.91 16.90
CA ASP A 2 39.91 -31.26 15.49
C ASP A 2 39.54 -32.74 15.25
N SER A 3 40.09 -33.66 16.05
CA SER A 3 39.70 -35.08 16.01
C SER A 3 38.28 -35.30 16.55
N LEU A 4 37.84 -34.52 17.53
CA LEU A 4 36.47 -34.60 18.08
C LEU A 4 35.46 -33.98 17.11
N LEU A 5 35.79 -32.84 16.49
CA LEU A 5 34.95 -32.18 15.49
C LEU A 5 34.76 -33.03 14.24
N SER A 6 35.84 -33.63 13.73
CA SER A 6 35.76 -34.53 12.55
C SER A 6 34.98 -35.82 12.82
N THR A 7 35.04 -36.35 14.05
CA THR A 7 34.27 -37.55 14.44
C THR A 7 32.79 -37.22 14.60
N LEU A 8 32.45 -36.02 15.12
CA LEU A 8 31.08 -35.54 15.20
C LEU A 8 30.48 -35.26 13.82
N GLN A 9 31.25 -34.65 12.92
CA GLN A 9 30.80 -34.36 11.56
C GLN A 9 30.48 -35.65 10.78
N ARG A 10 31.35 -36.66 10.85
CA ARG A 10 31.13 -37.96 10.19
C ARG A 10 29.93 -38.71 10.75
N LYS A 11 29.64 -38.56 12.05
CA LYS A 11 28.45 -39.14 12.69
C LYS A 11 27.16 -38.38 12.36
N LEU A 12 27.26 -37.07 12.11
CA LEU A 12 26.12 -36.26 11.66
C LEU A 12 25.73 -36.58 10.21
N GLU A 13 26.72 -36.80 9.33
CA GLU A 13 26.51 -37.17 7.93
C GLU A 13 25.93 -38.59 7.77
N ALA A 14 26.24 -39.50 8.70
CA ALA A 14 25.70 -40.86 8.73
C ALA A 14 24.34 -40.98 9.43
N ALA A 15 23.82 -39.90 10.03
CA ALA A 15 22.54 -39.95 10.72
C ALA A 15 21.37 -39.94 9.72
N PRO A 16 20.31 -40.73 9.97
CA PRO A 16 19.08 -40.66 9.19
C PRO A 16 18.54 -39.22 9.11
N PRO A 17 18.00 -38.78 7.97
CA PRO A 17 17.56 -37.39 7.78
C PRO A 17 16.52 -36.91 8.81
N TRP A 18 15.75 -37.82 9.41
CA TRP A 18 14.82 -37.51 10.49
C TRP A 18 15.51 -37.13 11.82
N LEU A 19 16.71 -37.65 12.09
CA LEU A 19 17.52 -37.31 13.28
C LEU A 19 18.15 -35.92 13.15
N ALA A 20 18.57 -35.54 11.93
CA ALA A 20 19.00 -34.18 11.64
C ALA A 20 17.84 -33.18 11.78
N LEU A 21 16.65 -33.54 11.30
CA LEU A 21 15.42 -32.76 11.50
C LEU A 21 15.02 -32.67 12.98
N ALA A 22 15.12 -33.76 13.73
CA ALA A 22 14.83 -33.77 15.17
C ALA A 22 15.84 -32.93 15.95
N GLY A 23 17.13 -33.00 15.62
CA GLY A 23 18.17 -32.16 16.22
C GLY A 23 17.97 -30.67 15.92
N ALA A 24 17.62 -30.34 14.67
CA ALA A 24 17.27 -28.98 14.27
C ALA A 24 16.00 -28.47 14.97
N ALA A 25 14.99 -29.35 15.15
CA ALA A 25 13.76 -29.02 15.87
C ALA A 25 14.02 -28.78 17.36
N VAL A 26 14.81 -29.64 18.02
CA VAL A 26 15.17 -29.47 19.44
C VAL A 26 16.01 -28.20 19.63
N PHE A 27 17.00 -27.96 18.76
CA PHE A 27 17.79 -26.73 18.81
C PHE A 27 16.93 -25.49 18.55
N GLY A 28 16.00 -25.58 17.60
CA GLY A 28 15.01 -24.54 17.31
C GLY A 28 14.12 -24.24 18.53
N VAL A 29 13.60 -25.27 19.20
CA VAL A 29 12.78 -25.12 20.42
C VAL A 29 13.60 -24.53 21.56
N VAL A 30 14.85 -24.97 21.78
CA VAL A 30 15.72 -24.43 22.82
C VAL A 30 16.08 -22.96 22.54
N ALA A 31 16.39 -22.62 21.29
CA ALA A 31 16.62 -21.24 20.87
C ALA A 31 15.37 -20.38 21.05
N LEU A 32 14.20 -20.89 20.68
CA LEU A 32 12.93 -20.18 20.81
C LEU A 32 12.53 -20.00 22.28
N VAL A 33 12.79 -20.98 23.14
CA VAL A 33 12.62 -20.86 24.60
C VAL A 33 13.62 -19.86 25.21
N ALA A 34 14.88 -19.85 24.75
CA ALA A 34 15.87 -18.87 25.19
C ALA A 34 15.48 -17.45 24.77
N VAL A 35 15.04 -17.26 23.52
CA VAL A 35 14.53 -16.01 22.98
C VAL A 35 13.28 -15.57 23.75
N TYR A 36 12.32 -16.47 23.97
CA TYR A 36 11.12 -16.18 24.76
C TYR A 36 11.49 -15.76 26.19
N ARG A 37 12.46 -16.44 26.83
CA ARG A 37 12.90 -16.10 28.18
C ARG A 37 13.64 -14.76 28.25
N VAL A 38 14.37 -14.39 27.20
CA VAL A 38 15.01 -13.06 27.06
C VAL A 38 13.95 -11.97 26.82
N LEU A 39 12.97 -12.24 25.94
CA LEU A 39 11.92 -11.28 25.58
C LEU A 39 10.93 -11.03 26.72
N PHE A 40 10.45 -12.09 27.37
CA PHE A 40 9.36 -12.03 28.34
C PHE A 40 9.82 -12.17 29.81
N GLY A 41 11.08 -12.54 30.05
CA GLY A 41 11.60 -12.79 31.39
C GLY A 41 11.01 -14.06 32.03
N THR A 42 11.42 -14.35 33.26
CA THR A 42 10.83 -15.43 34.08
C THR A 42 9.76 -14.87 35.02
N LYS A 43 8.66 -15.60 35.19
CA LYS A 43 7.47 -15.22 36.00
C LYS A 43 7.76 -14.63 37.40
N SER A 44 8.94 -14.81 37.99
CA SER A 44 9.28 -14.29 39.32
C SER A 44 10.03 -12.94 39.34
N LYS A 45 10.49 -12.40 38.21
CA LYS A 45 11.16 -11.07 38.17
C LYS A 45 10.88 -10.37 36.84
N ALA A 46 10.33 -9.16 36.90
CA ALA A 46 9.96 -8.29 35.77
C ALA A 46 11.19 -7.74 34.99
N ASN A 47 12.07 -8.65 34.53
CA ASN A 47 13.38 -8.33 33.95
C ASN A 47 13.48 -8.62 32.44
N GLY A 48 12.37 -8.91 31.76
CA GLY A 48 12.34 -9.22 30.32
C GLY A 48 12.60 -8.00 29.44
N LEU A 49 13.00 -8.22 28.19
CA LEU A 49 13.22 -7.16 27.20
C LEU A 49 11.95 -6.33 26.96
N LEU A 50 10.77 -6.92 27.07
CA LEU A 50 9.50 -6.21 26.96
C LEU A 50 9.20 -5.27 28.14
N SER A 51 9.64 -5.60 29.36
CA SER A 51 9.52 -4.65 30.47
C SER A 51 10.50 -3.48 30.28
N PHE A 52 11.70 -3.76 29.77
CA PHE A 52 12.65 -2.73 29.34
C PHE A 52 12.08 -1.80 28.25
N LEU A 53 11.41 -2.35 27.22
CA LEU A 53 10.76 -1.56 26.18
C LEU A 53 9.57 -0.73 26.70
N SER A 54 8.89 -1.19 27.76
CA SER A 54 7.84 -0.40 28.42
C SER A 54 8.38 0.73 29.32
N GLU A 55 9.62 0.59 29.81
CA GLU A 55 10.32 1.60 30.62
C GLU A 55 11.11 2.61 29.77
N MET A 56 11.37 2.30 28.50
CA MET A 56 11.85 3.29 27.54
C MET A 56 10.69 4.17 27.11
N GLY A 57 10.88 5.49 27.15
CA GLY A 57 9.87 6.44 26.70
C GLY A 57 9.54 6.29 25.20
N PRO A 58 8.79 7.24 24.63
CA PRO A 58 8.44 7.25 23.19
C PRO A 58 9.63 7.01 22.24
N HIS A 59 10.84 7.39 22.65
CA HIS A 59 12.08 7.24 21.89
C HIS A 59 12.57 5.78 21.78
N GLY A 60 12.34 4.91 22.77
CA GLY A 60 12.70 3.49 22.68
C GLY A 60 11.83 2.70 21.69
N LYS A 61 10.57 3.13 21.49
CA LYS A 61 9.71 2.57 20.44
C LYS A 61 10.24 2.92 19.04
N LEU A 62 10.81 4.10 18.87
CA LEU A 62 11.45 4.53 17.62
C LEU A 62 12.73 3.72 17.33
N ALA A 63 13.50 3.39 18.37
CA ALA A 63 14.68 2.55 18.23
C ALA A 63 14.33 1.13 17.73
N LEU A 64 13.14 0.62 18.05
CA LEU A 64 12.63 -0.68 17.59
C LEU A 64 12.39 -0.72 16.07
N ALA A 65 12.00 0.42 15.48
CA ALA A 65 11.83 0.53 14.04
C ALA A 65 13.17 0.43 13.29
N GLY A 66 14.27 0.92 13.90
CA GLY A 66 15.62 0.74 13.35
C GLY A 66 16.09 -0.71 13.37
N THR A 67 15.63 -1.52 14.33
CA THR A 67 15.97 -2.94 14.45
C THR A 67 15.34 -3.79 13.34
N ILE A 68 14.17 -3.40 12.82
CA ILE A 68 13.56 -4.09 11.67
C ILE A 68 14.43 -3.91 10.41
N VAL A 69 15.08 -2.75 10.26
CA VAL A 69 15.97 -2.48 9.14
C VAL A 69 17.34 -3.17 9.32
N SER A 70 17.84 -3.35 10.54
CA SER A 70 19.05 -4.16 10.78
C SER A 70 18.85 -5.64 10.44
N VAL A 71 17.66 -6.18 10.70
CA VAL A 71 17.30 -7.56 10.32
C VAL A 71 17.49 -7.80 8.82
N TYR A 72 17.14 -6.83 7.97
CA TYR A 72 17.29 -6.96 6.52
C TYR A 72 18.77 -7.16 6.11
N GLY A 73 19.66 -6.27 6.53
CA GLY A 73 21.09 -6.35 6.19
C GLY A 73 21.78 -7.58 6.76
N LEU A 74 21.47 -7.95 8.01
CA LEU A 74 22.02 -9.14 8.65
C LEU A 74 21.50 -10.44 8.02
N TRP A 75 20.24 -10.44 7.57
CA TRP A 75 19.67 -11.56 6.82
C TRP A 75 20.31 -11.72 5.43
N GLY A 76 20.53 -10.60 4.72
CA GLY A 76 21.28 -10.54 3.47
C GLY A 76 22.69 -11.10 3.64
N PHE A 77 23.40 -10.65 4.68
CA PHE A 77 24.73 -11.16 5.02
C PHE A 77 24.73 -12.66 5.28
N GLY A 78 23.81 -13.15 6.11
CA GLY A 78 23.71 -14.57 6.39
C GLY A 78 23.41 -15.41 5.15
N ARG A 79 22.64 -14.87 4.19
CA ARG A 79 22.28 -15.55 2.94
C ARG A 79 23.39 -15.52 1.90
N GLU A 80 23.93 -14.35 1.62
CA GLU A 80 24.75 -14.11 0.42
C GLU A 80 26.26 -14.17 0.73
N THR A 81 26.68 -13.68 1.90
CA THR A 81 28.10 -13.66 2.27
C THR A 81 28.49 -14.85 3.14
N GLY A 82 27.63 -15.22 4.09
CA GLY A 82 27.89 -16.32 5.01
C GLY A 82 27.46 -17.71 4.51
N ASP A 83 26.69 -17.76 3.42
CA ASP A 83 26.05 -18.98 2.87
C ASP A 83 25.46 -19.89 3.96
N LEU A 84 24.81 -19.26 4.94
CA LEU A 84 24.33 -19.97 6.12
C LEU A 84 23.01 -20.69 5.80
N PRO A 85 22.84 -21.95 6.23
CA PRO A 85 21.56 -22.64 6.18
C PRO A 85 20.45 -21.82 6.85
N TRP A 86 19.21 -21.90 6.33
CA TRP A 86 18.08 -21.09 6.81
C TRP A 86 17.92 -21.07 8.35
N PRO A 87 18.01 -22.20 9.07
CA PRO A 87 17.89 -22.19 10.53
C PRO A 87 19.03 -21.42 11.22
N ILE A 88 20.24 -21.50 10.68
CA ILE A 88 21.42 -20.85 11.23
C ILE A 88 21.37 -19.34 10.96
N ARG A 89 20.83 -18.91 9.81
CA ARG A 89 20.59 -17.48 9.51
C ARG A 89 19.65 -16.85 10.53
N LEU A 90 18.53 -17.52 10.80
CA LEU A 90 17.57 -17.03 11.79
C LEU A 90 18.23 -16.92 13.18
N ALA A 91 19.00 -17.93 13.59
CA ALA A 91 19.74 -17.90 14.85
C ALA A 91 20.79 -16.78 14.89
N PHE A 92 21.52 -16.55 13.79
CA PHE A 92 22.53 -15.50 13.66
C PHE A 92 21.92 -14.11 13.83
N VAL A 93 20.87 -13.79 13.07
CA VAL A 93 20.17 -12.49 13.15
C VAL A 93 19.61 -12.28 14.56
N THR A 94 18.93 -13.29 15.10
CA THR A 94 18.32 -13.19 16.44
C THR A 94 19.37 -13.00 17.53
N MET A 95 20.51 -13.69 17.45
CA MET A 95 21.59 -13.54 18.43
C MET A 95 22.19 -12.13 18.38
N PHE A 96 22.34 -11.56 17.19
CA PHE A 96 22.88 -10.22 17.02
C PHE A 96 22.00 -9.17 17.69
N ASP A 97 20.70 -9.17 17.38
CA ASP A 97 19.73 -8.24 17.95
C ASP A 97 19.61 -8.42 19.48
N VAL A 98 19.62 -9.67 19.97
CA VAL A 98 19.58 -9.95 21.42
C VAL A 98 20.82 -9.39 22.12
N ILE A 99 22.02 -9.55 21.55
CA ILE A 99 23.25 -9.03 22.16
C ILE A 99 23.20 -7.50 22.17
N GLU A 100 22.86 -6.86 21.05
CA GLU A 100 22.79 -5.40 20.93
C GLU A 100 21.80 -4.81 21.95
N LEU A 101 20.57 -5.31 21.99
CA LEU A 101 19.55 -4.86 22.93
C LEU A 101 19.92 -5.16 24.38
N SER A 102 20.59 -6.29 24.65
CA SER A 102 21.04 -6.62 26.01
C SER A 102 22.15 -5.67 26.50
N LEU A 103 23.06 -5.24 25.61
CA LEU A 103 24.14 -4.31 25.94
C LEU A 103 23.60 -2.91 26.23
N PHE A 104 22.70 -2.40 25.36
CA PHE A 104 22.02 -1.12 25.61
C PHE A 104 21.13 -1.19 26.85
N GLY A 105 20.40 -2.29 27.07
CA GLY A 105 19.62 -2.50 28.29
C GLY A 105 20.47 -2.55 29.56
N ALA A 106 21.65 -3.17 29.51
CA ALA A 106 22.59 -3.20 30.64
C ALA A 106 23.22 -1.82 30.91
N LEU A 107 23.55 -1.06 29.86
CA LEU A 107 24.01 0.33 29.98
C LEU A 107 22.94 1.23 30.60
N TYR A 108 21.70 1.07 30.16
CA TYR A 108 20.56 1.83 30.65
C TYR A 108 20.23 1.51 32.11
N LYS A 109 20.23 0.24 32.51
CA LYS A 109 20.05 -0.13 33.92
C LYS A 109 21.14 0.42 34.83
N LYS A 110 22.39 0.46 34.35
CA LYS A 110 23.55 1.00 35.10
C LYS A 110 23.61 2.52 35.13
N SER A 111 22.85 3.21 34.28
CA SER A 111 22.72 4.68 34.29
C SER A 111 21.50 5.16 35.07
N ARG A 112 20.73 4.26 35.70
CA ARG A 112 19.60 4.62 36.55
C ARG A 112 20.11 5.33 37.79
N HIS A 113 19.67 6.57 37.98
CA HIS A 113 19.95 7.35 39.17
C HIS A 113 18.92 7.02 40.26
N GLU A 114 19.37 6.48 41.39
CA GLU A 114 18.52 6.33 42.57
C GLU A 114 18.57 7.62 43.40
N PRO A 115 17.41 8.15 43.85
CA PRO A 115 17.37 9.35 44.67
C PRO A 115 18.27 9.22 45.92
N GLY A 116 19.24 10.12 46.07
CA GLY A 116 20.18 10.13 47.20
C GLY A 116 21.55 9.49 46.92
N GLN A 117 21.78 8.93 45.73
CA GLN A 117 23.11 8.49 45.29
C GLN A 117 23.77 9.53 44.39
N PRO A 118 25.11 9.57 44.25
CA PRO A 118 25.78 10.46 43.30
C PRO A 118 25.42 10.11 41.85
N ALA A 119 25.47 11.10 40.96
CA ALA A 119 25.21 10.90 39.53
C ALA A 119 26.09 9.75 38.97
N PRO A 120 25.53 8.85 38.16
CA PRO A 120 26.26 7.72 37.61
C PRO A 120 27.41 8.22 36.73
N LYS A 121 28.63 7.77 37.03
CA LYS A 121 29.83 8.11 36.24
C LYS A 121 30.13 6.99 35.24
N TRP A 122 30.71 7.35 34.10
CA TRP A 122 31.19 6.38 33.11
C TRP A 122 32.28 5.48 33.70
N THR A 123 31.89 4.29 34.15
CA THR A 123 32.85 3.26 34.61
C THR A 123 33.59 2.64 33.43
N LYS A 124 34.76 2.04 33.67
CA LYS A 124 35.49 1.29 32.62
C LYS A 124 34.61 0.21 31.99
N GLY A 125 33.81 -0.50 32.80
CA GLY A 125 32.86 -1.50 32.32
C GLY A 125 31.78 -0.92 31.41
N MET A 126 31.22 0.25 31.74
CA MET A 126 30.24 0.95 30.87
C MET A 126 30.86 1.38 29.55
N LYS A 127 32.09 1.89 29.55
CA LYS A 127 32.77 2.25 28.30
C LYS A 127 32.97 1.04 27.40
N VAL A 128 33.37 -0.11 27.95
CA VAL A 128 33.51 -1.35 27.18
C VAL A 128 32.17 -1.77 26.58
N MET A 129 31.10 -1.85 27.38
CA MET A 129 29.77 -2.22 26.86
C MET A 129 29.29 -1.25 25.77
N HIS A 130 29.56 0.04 25.93
CA HIS A 130 29.20 1.07 24.95
C HIS A 130 29.98 0.92 23.64
N TYR A 131 31.29 0.70 23.70
CA TYR A 131 32.09 0.44 22.49
C TYR A 131 31.71 -0.88 21.83
N THR A 132 31.37 -1.93 22.59
CA THR A 132 30.87 -3.18 22.02
C THR A 132 29.53 -2.98 21.33
N ALA A 133 28.61 -2.22 21.92
CA ALA A 133 27.32 -1.91 21.30
C ALA A 133 27.51 -1.11 19.99
N TRP A 134 28.33 -0.05 20.01
CA TRP A 134 28.64 0.71 18.79
C TRP A 134 29.40 -0.11 17.73
N GLY A 135 30.22 -1.07 18.14
CA GLY A 135 30.87 -2.01 17.22
C GLY A 135 29.86 -2.91 16.50
N LEU A 136 28.81 -3.37 17.21
CA LEU A 136 27.71 -4.12 16.60
C LEU A 136 26.89 -3.24 15.67
N VAL A 137 26.58 -2.00 16.06
CA VAL A 137 25.90 -1.03 15.18
C VAL A 137 26.70 -0.82 13.90
N ALA A 138 28.02 -0.59 14.00
CA ALA A 138 28.87 -0.41 12.83
C ALA A 138 28.89 -1.63 11.91
N PHE A 139 28.89 -2.85 12.46
CA PHE A 139 28.77 -4.08 11.69
C PHE A 139 27.41 -4.20 11.00
N SER A 140 26.32 -3.86 11.68
CA SER A 140 24.96 -3.82 11.13
C SER A 140 24.82 -2.80 9.99
N VAL A 141 25.41 -1.61 10.15
CA VAL A 141 25.52 -0.60 9.10
C VAL A 141 26.25 -1.14 7.88
N TRP A 142 27.41 -1.79 8.08
CA TRP A 142 28.18 -2.38 6.99
C TRP A 142 27.39 -3.47 6.26
N ALA A 143 26.75 -4.40 6.99
CA ALA A 143 25.91 -5.44 6.40
C ALA A 143 24.77 -4.85 5.56
N ASN A 144 24.12 -3.79 6.04
CA ASN A 144 23.07 -3.07 5.31
C ASN A 144 23.57 -2.37 4.05
N VAL A 145 24.79 -1.84 4.05
CA VAL A 145 25.39 -1.23 2.84
C VAL A 145 25.71 -2.28 1.78
N VAL A 146 26.32 -3.39 2.19
CA VAL A 146 26.74 -4.45 1.27
C VAL A 146 25.55 -5.15 0.62
N HIS A 147 24.47 -5.35 1.37
CA HIS A 147 23.26 -6.07 0.91
C HIS A 147 22.11 -5.13 0.54
N ALA A 148 22.39 -3.85 0.31
CA ALA A 148 21.37 -2.91 -0.16
C ALA A 148 20.87 -3.33 -1.56
N PRO A 149 19.55 -3.25 -1.83
CA PRO A 149 18.99 -3.66 -3.12
C PRO A 149 19.51 -2.83 -4.30
N ASN A 150 19.93 -1.59 -4.04
CA ASN A 150 20.59 -0.73 -5.00
C ASN A 150 21.50 0.30 -4.31
N LEU A 151 22.44 0.87 -5.07
CA LEU A 151 23.41 1.86 -4.55
C LEU A 151 22.75 3.11 -3.96
N ALA A 152 21.58 3.51 -4.47
CA ALA A 152 20.84 4.66 -3.98
C ALA A 152 20.23 4.43 -2.58
N SER A 153 19.83 3.19 -2.27
CA SER A 153 19.26 2.79 -0.98
C SER A 153 20.30 2.53 0.10
N ALA A 154 21.54 2.18 -0.28
CA ALA A 154 22.65 1.92 0.64
C ALA A 154 22.87 3.00 1.71
N PRO A 155 22.91 4.32 1.40
CA PRO A 155 23.06 5.35 2.44
C PRO A 155 21.87 5.40 3.41
N PHE A 156 20.64 5.15 2.95
CA PHE A 156 19.46 5.13 3.82
C PHE A 156 19.46 3.92 4.74
N MET A 157 19.79 2.73 4.20
CA MET A 157 19.89 1.49 4.97
C MET A 157 21.02 1.56 6.01
N ALA A 158 22.13 2.26 5.71
CA ALA A 158 23.20 2.55 6.66
C ALA A 158 22.75 3.49 7.79
N LEU A 159 21.98 4.53 7.46
CA LEU A 159 21.57 5.56 8.41
C LEU A 159 20.59 5.04 9.47
N MET A 160 19.78 4.02 9.16
CA MET A 160 18.73 3.54 10.05
C MET A 160 19.26 2.90 11.35
N PRO A 161 20.16 1.89 11.33
CA PRO A 161 20.72 1.34 12.57
C PRO A 161 21.55 2.37 13.36
N ALA A 162 22.34 3.20 12.65
CA ALA A 162 23.14 4.24 13.27
C ALA A 162 22.26 5.31 13.96
N GLY A 163 21.18 5.72 13.31
CA GLY A 163 20.20 6.67 13.84
C GLY A 163 19.47 6.13 15.05
N ALA A 164 19.05 4.86 15.03
CA ALA A 164 18.41 4.21 16.17
C ALA A 164 19.35 4.13 17.39
N ALA A 165 20.59 3.69 17.18
CA ALA A 165 21.60 3.66 18.24
C ALA A 165 21.92 5.06 18.80
N TRP A 166 21.95 6.08 17.93
CA TRP A 166 22.17 7.46 18.33
C TRP A 166 21.03 8.01 19.20
N VAL A 167 19.78 7.72 18.86
CA VAL A 167 18.62 8.12 19.67
C VAL A 167 18.68 7.48 21.06
N VAL A 168 19.04 6.19 21.15
CA VAL A 168 19.23 5.49 22.42
C VAL A 168 20.38 6.11 23.22
N GLU A 169 21.47 6.52 22.55
CA GLU A 169 22.59 7.19 23.21
C GLU A 169 22.23 8.57 23.77
N LEU A 170 21.41 9.36 23.06
CA LEU A 170 20.96 10.66 23.57
C LEU A 170 20.19 10.50 24.88
N GLU A 171 19.24 9.55 24.93
CA GLU A 171 18.50 9.27 26.17
C GLU A 171 19.41 8.76 27.29
N LEU A 172 20.41 7.93 26.95
CA LEU A 172 21.42 7.48 27.91
C LEU A 172 22.24 8.65 28.47
N ARG A 173 22.64 9.61 27.62
CA ARG A 173 23.39 10.80 28.02
C ARG A 173 22.55 11.73 28.90
N ASP A 174 21.28 11.94 28.57
CA ASP A 174 20.36 12.77 29.36
C ASP A 174 20.16 12.17 30.77
N ARG A 175 20.02 10.85 30.87
CA ARG A 175 19.92 10.16 32.17
C ARG A 175 21.21 10.21 32.99
N MET A 176 22.35 10.09 32.33
CA MET A 176 23.67 10.23 32.98
C MET A 176 23.94 11.67 33.43
N ALA A 177 23.37 12.68 32.77
CA ALA A 177 23.51 14.09 33.10
C ALA A 177 22.69 14.51 34.35
N GLY A 178 21.77 13.67 34.82
CA GLY A 178 21.15 13.81 36.14
C GLY A 178 20.32 15.08 36.35
N GLN A 179 19.46 15.46 35.40
CA GLN A 179 18.51 16.55 35.62
C GLN A 179 17.20 16.05 36.25
N GLY A 180 17.03 16.41 37.52
CA GLY A 180 15.73 16.75 38.08
C GLY A 180 15.21 18.06 37.48
N VAL A 181 13.88 18.18 37.44
CA VAL A 181 13.08 19.33 36.98
C VAL A 181 13.32 19.72 35.52
N VAL A 182 12.32 19.41 34.69
CA VAL A 182 12.15 19.97 33.35
C VAL A 182 11.96 21.48 33.51
N GLU A 183 13.04 22.24 33.39
CA GLU A 183 12.95 23.60 32.86
C GLU A 183 12.96 23.49 31.34
N GLU A 184 11.87 23.95 30.71
CA GLU A 184 11.81 24.30 29.31
C GLU A 184 12.86 25.38 29.00
N SER A 185 14.13 24.98 28.85
CA SER A 185 15.16 25.84 28.32
C SER A 185 15.30 25.61 26.82
N SER A 186 15.05 26.69 26.10
CA SER A 186 15.08 26.80 24.66
C SER A 186 16.42 26.35 24.05
N THR A 187 16.31 25.56 22.97
CA THR A 187 17.35 25.24 21.98
C THR A 187 18.17 23.98 22.28
N GLY A 188 17.48 22.83 22.27
CA GLY A 188 18.13 21.52 22.26
C GLY A 188 18.87 21.22 20.93
N PRO A 189 19.85 20.29 20.96
CA PRO A 189 20.65 19.89 19.79
C PRO A 189 19.82 19.33 18.63
N LEU A 190 18.62 18.80 18.89
CA LEU A 190 17.66 18.40 17.87
C LEU A 190 17.11 19.60 17.08
N LYS A 191 16.93 20.77 17.70
CA LYS A 191 16.59 22.00 16.97
C LYS A 191 17.76 22.50 16.13
N LEU A 192 19.01 22.28 16.55
CA LEU A 192 20.21 22.58 15.76
C LEU A 192 20.36 21.64 14.56
N LEU A 193 20.12 20.34 14.74
CA LEU A 193 20.10 19.36 13.64
C LEU A 193 18.93 19.61 12.69
N ALA A 194 17.74 19.88 13.20
CA ALA A 194 16.60 20.29 12.39
C ALA A 194 16.83 21.64 11.69
N ALA A 195 17.55 22.57 12.31
CA ALA A 195 17.91 23.85 11.70
C ALA A 195 19.00 23.69 10.64
N LEU A 196 20.01 22.85 10.86
CA LEU A 196 21.03 22.51 9.85
C LEU A 196 20.42 21.76 8.68
N TRP A 197 19.50 20.84 8.95
CA TRP A 197 18.74 20.11 7.95
C TRP A 197 17.82 21.03 7.15
N ARG A 198 17.05 21.90 7.83
CA ARG A 198 16.22 22.93 7.17
C ARG A 198 17.06 23.92 6.39
N ARG A 199 18.24 24.33 6.89
CA ARG A 199 19.13 25.26 6.19
C ARG A 199 19.76 24.63 4.95
N TRP A 200 20.19 23.37 5.03
CA TRP A 200 20.71 22.63 3.89
C TRP A 200 19.65 22.46 2.80
N TRP A 201 18.42 22.11 3.19
CA TRP A 201 17.29 22.08 2.26
C TRP A 201 16.92 23.47 1.75
N ALA A 202 16.93 24.51 2.58
CA ALA A 202 16.63 25.88 2.16
C ALA A 202 17.67 26.43 1.17
N GLU A 203 18.96 26.14 1.34
CA GLU A 203 19.99 26.50 0.36
C GLU A 203 19.80 25.75 -0.97
N LYS A 204 19.37 24.48 -0.92
CA LYS A 204 19.05 23.70 -2.12
C LYS A 204 17.78 24.18 -2.81
N TYR A 205 16.74 24.51 -2.05
CA TYR A 205 15.49 25.05 -2.58
C TYR A 205 15.66 26.48 -3.10
N ALA A 206 16.46 27.32 -2.43
CA ALA A 206 16.82 28.66 -2.92
C ALA A 206 17.66 28.61 -4.20
N ALA A 207 18.58 27.65 -4.33
CA ALA A 207 19.30 27.39 -5.57
C ALA A 207 18.38 26.90 -6.71
N LEU A 208 17.25 26.30 -6.37
CA LEU A 208 16.19 25.86 -7.30
C LEU A 208 15.03 26.86 -7.43
N GLY A 209 15.10 28.02 -6.77
CA GLY A 209 14.10 29.08 -6.86
C GLY A 209 12.78 28.81 -6.12
N VAL A 210 12.72 27.82 -5.24
CA VAL A 210 11.53 27.49 -4.45
C VAL A 210 11.77 27.93 -3.01
N ASP A 211 10.91 28.77 -2.43
CA ASP A 211 10.92 29.05 -0.99
C ASP A 211 9.62 28.53 -0.35
N PRO A 212 9.68 27.48 0.48
CA PRO A 212 8.49 26.80 0.98
C PRO A 212 7.79 27.46 2.20
N THR A 213 8.09 28.71 2.56
CA THR A 213 7.62 29.26 3.86
C THR A 213 6.78 30.55 3.84
N GLY A 214 6.13 30.93 2.74
CA GLY A 214 5.18 32.07 2.79
C GLY A 214 4.02 31.98 1.79
N ARG A 215 2.80 32.30 2.24
CA ARG A 215 1.59 32.46 1.41
C ARG A 215 1.63 33.69 0.48
N ASP A 216 2.63 34.57 0.65
CA ASP A 216 2.88 35.75 -0.18
C ASP A 216 4.23 35.69 -0.94
N SER A 217 4.87 34.53 -1.01
CA SER A 217 6.24 34.39 -1.55
C SER A 217 6.31 34.59 -3.07
N ASP A 218 5.26 34.22 -3.81
CA ASP A 218 5.25 34.30 -5.26
C ASP A 218 5.32 35.77 -5.76
N SER A 219 4.61 36.69 -5.12
CA SER A 219 4.63 38.11 -5.47
C SER A 219 5.97 38.78 -5.14
N LEU A 220 6.60 38.39 -4.02
CA LEU A 220 7.91 38.90 -3.60
C LEU A 220 9.06 38.35 -4.46
N VAL A 221 9.01 37.06 -4.82
CA VAL A 221 9.99 36.42 -5.72
C VAL A 221 9.87 37.03 -7.12
N LYS A 222 8.65 37.22 -7.61
CA LYS A 222 8.38 37.91 -8.87
C LYS A 222 8.91 39.35 -8.86
N ALA A 223 8.59 40.15 -7.83
CA ALA A 223 9.09 41.51 -7.70
C ALA A 223 10.64 41.59 -7.60
N ALA A 224 11.27 40.65 -6.89
CA ALA A 224 12.72 40.57 -6.79
C ALA A 224 13.37 40.18 -8.12
N SER A 225 12.77 39.23 -8.85
CA SER A 225 13.22 38.79 -10.18
C SER A 225 13.11 39.93 -11.21
N ALA A 226 12.02 40.70 -11.19
CA ALA A 226 11.83 41.87 -12.05
C ALA A 226 12.86 42.97 -11.76
N ARG A 227 13.15 43.26 -10.48
CA ARG A 227 14.20 44.22 -10.09
C ARG A 227 15.59 43.77 -10.55
N ARG A 228 15.88 42.46 -10.46
CA ARG A 228 17.16 41.90 -10.93
C ARG A 228 17.28 42.00 -12.45
N ALA A 229 16.23 41.68 -13.20
CA ALA A 229 16.20 41.81 -14.65
C ALA A 229 16.35 43.28 -15.09
N ALA A 230 15.69 44.23 -14.42
CA ALA A 230 15.85 45.66 -14.67
C ALA A 230 17.30 46.14 -14.44
N ARG A 231 17.94 45.66 -13.36
CA ARG A 231 19.35 45.97 -13.07
C ARG A 231 20.29 45.41 -14.15
N GLN A 232 20.10 44.16 -14.58
CA GLN A 232 20.97 43.56 -15.60
C GLN A 232 20.80 44.23 -16.97
N LEU A 233 19.57 44.62 -17.34
CA LEU A 233 19.30 45.43 -18.53
C LEU A 233 20.01 46.79 -18.47
N PHE A 234 20.04 47.43 -17.30
CA PHE A 234 20.75 48.69 -17.12
C PHE A 234 22.27 48.54 -17.28
N VAL A 235 22.87 47.52 -16.66
CA VAL A 235 24.30 47.21 -16.82
C VAL A 235 24.65 46.89 -18.27
N LEU A 236 23.82 46.09 -18.94
CA LEU A 236 23.99 45.76 -20.36
C LEU A 236 23.94 47.03 -21.23
N ARG A 237 23.00 47.94 -20.96
CA ARG A 237 22.92 49.25 -21.63
C ARG A 237 24.20 50.06 -21.42
N GLN A 238 24.72 50.13 -20.19
CA GLN A 238 25.96 50.85 -19.90
C GLN A 238 27.17 50.24 -20.64
N LEU A 239 27.29 48.91 -20.69
CA LEU A 239 28.37 48.24 -21.42
C LEU A 239 28.26 48.47 -22.94
N LEU A 240 27.05 48.45 -23.50
CA LEU A 240 26.82 48.80 -24.91
C LEU A 240 27.23 50.24 -25.21
N GLU A 241 26.97 51.16 -24.30
CA GLU A 241 27.33 52.57 -24.45
C GLU A 241 28.84 52.81 -24.32
N GLN A 242 29.51 52.10 -23.40
CA GLN A 242 30.97 52.09 -23.29
C GLN A 242 31.63 51.45 -24.53
N ALA A 243 31.08 50.35 -25.03
CA ALA A 243 31.54 49.72 -26.27
C ALA A 243 31.40 50.66 -27.47
N ALA A 244 30.27 51.38 -27.59
CA ALA A 244 30.06 52.36 -28.65
C ALA A 244 31.07 53.52 -28.58
N LYS A 245 31.35 54.06 -27.38
CA LYS A 245 32.35 55.12 -27.18
C LYS A 245 33.77 54.67 -27.53
N ASN A 246 34.12 53.42 -27.21
CA ASN A 246 35.43 52.85 -27.53
C ASN A 246 35.60 52.52 -29.01
N VAL A 247 34.52 52.20 -29.73
CA VAL A 247 34.53 51.99 -31.19
C VAL A 247 34.73 53.31 -31.95
N THR A 248 34.28 54.44 -31.40
CA THR A 248 34.49 55.77 -32.02
C THR A 248 35.90 56.34 -31.87
N VAL A 249 36.73 55.81 -30.97
CA VAL A 249 38.15 56.18 -30.85
C VAL A 249 38.96 55.44 -31.92
N LYS A 250 39.18 56.08 -33.07
CA LYS A 250 39.82 55.46 -34.24
C LYS A 250 41.32 55.13 -34.05
N VAL A 251 41.62 53.84 -34.20
CA VAL A 251 42.63 53.18 -35.09
C VAL A 251 44.14 53.39 -34.87
N GLU A 252 44.67 54.38 -34.16
CA GLU A 252 46.13 54.59 -34.17
C GLU A 252 46.96 53.94 -33.03
N GLN A 253 46.40 53.20 -32.07
CA GLN A 253 47.20 52.75 -30.91
C GLN A 253 47.10 51.26 -30.54
N GLY A 254 48.14 50.51 -30.92
CA GLY A 254 48.76 49.43 -30.12
C GLY A 254 48.00 48.11 -29.87
N ARG A 255 48.74 46.99 -29.84
CA ARG A 255 48.26 45.63 -29.47
C ARG A 255 47.56 45.56 -28.10
N ALA A 256 47.82 46.50 -27.20
CA ALA A 256 47.19 46.57 -25.87
C ALA A 256 45.70 46.96 -25.92
N GLN A 257 45.31 47.90 -26.78
CA GLN A 257 43.90 48.33 -26.90
C GLN A 257 43.03 47.29 -27.61
N ARG A 258 43.61 46.45 -28.48
CA ARG A 258 42.91 45.30 -29.06
C ARG A 258 42.53 44.26 -28.01
N ARG A 259 43.39 44.04 -27.01
CA ARG A 259 43.09 43.10 -25.91
C ARG A 259 41.98 43.63 -25.00
N THR A 260 41.94 44.94 -24.72
CA THR A 260 40.85 45.53 -23.94
C THR A 260 39.54 45.54 -24.71
N ALA A 261 39.56 45.79 -26.03
CA ALA A 261 38.37 45.68 -26.87
C ALA A 261 37.81 44.25 -26.94
N LEU A 262 38.68 43.23 -27.03
CA LEU A 262 38.25 41.83 -27.01
C LEU A 262 37.65 41.43 -25.65
N LYS A 263 38.26 41.86 -24.53
CA LYS A 263 37.70 41.63 -23.20
C LYS A 263 36.34 42.30 -23.02
N LEU A 264 36.17 43.53 -23.51
CA LEU A 264 34.87 44.21 -23.48
C LEU A 264 33.81 43.49 -24.32
N LEU A 265 34.18 42.87 -25.45
CA LEU A 265 33.24 42.08 -26.24
C LEU A 265 32.85 40.77 -25.54
N GLU A 266 33.79 40.13 -24.85
CA GLU A 266 33.56 38.93 -24.03
C GLU A 266 32.64 39.25 -22.83
N GLU A 267 32.95 40.30 -22.07
CA GLU A 267 32.12 40.81 -20.97
C GLU A 267 30.71 41.20 -21.45
N LEU A 268 30.59 41.77 -22.66
CA LEU A 268 29.30 42.13 -23.24
C LEU A 268 28.49 40.90 -23.66
N GLN A 269 29.13 39.83 -24.13
CA GLN A 269 28.44 38.56 -24.42
C GLN A 269 27.97 37.87 -23.13
N GLU A 270 28.83 37.78 -22.12
CA GLU A 270 28.47 37.22 -20.81
C GLU A 270 27.30 37.99 -20.19
N GLN A 271 27.35 39.33 -20.22
CA GLN A 271 26.27 40.17 -19.72
C GLN A 271 24.96 40.01 -20.52
N ARG A 272 25.02 39.76 -21.84
CA ARG A 272 23.82 39.47 -22.65
C ARG A 272 23.16 38.18 -22.23
N ASP A 273 23.93 37.13 -21.97
CA ASP A 273 23.41 35.85 -21.53
C ASP A 273 22.83 35.94 -20.11
N GLU A 274 23.51 36.65 -19.20
CA GLU A 274 22.97 36.91 -17.86
C GLU A 274 21.67 37.73 -17.90
N THR A 275 21.62 38.75 -18.76
CA THR A 275 20.42 39.58 -18.94
C THR A 275 19.27 38.79 -19.53
N ARG A 276 19.55 37.93 -20.53
CA ARG A 276 18.56 37.03 -21.13
C ARG A 276 18.00 36.06 -20.10
N GLN A 277 18.85 35.39 -19.33
CA GLN A 277 18.39 34.49 -18.27
C GLN A 277 17.62 35.23 -17.17
N ALA A 278 18.00 36.46 -16.83
CA ALA A 278 17.27 37.27 -15.86
C ALA A 278 15.87 37.67 -16.39
N LEU A 279 15.75 38.00 -17.67
CA LEU A 279 14.47 38.31 -18.32
C LEU A 279 13.57 37.09 -18.48
N GLU A 280 14.13 35.92 -18.83
CA GLU A 280 13.40 34.65 -18.89
C GLU A 280 12.89 34.24 -17.51
N ARG A 281 13.71 34.39 -16.46
CA ARG A 281 13.31 34.13 -15.06
C ARG A 281 12.26 35.10 -14.53
N ALA A 282 12.28 36.35 -15.00
CA ALA A 282 11.24 37.33 -14.69
C ALA A 282 10.00 37.16 -15.59
N SER A 283 9.93 36.11 -16.43
CA SER A 283 8.82 35.86 -17.35
C SER A 283 8.48 37.06 -18.25
N PHE A 284 9.48 37.89 -18.60
CA PHE A 284 9.29 39.16 -19.29
C PHE A 284 8.55 39.03 -20.64
N GLY A 285 8.69 37.88 -21.31
CA GLY A 285 8.02 37.62 -22.59
C GLY A 285 6.60 37.03 -22.49
N THR A 286 6.20 36.55 -21.32
CA THR A 286 4.93 35.81 -21.12
C THR A 286 3.99 36.49 -20.13
N ASP A 287 4.52 37.25 -19.16
CA ASP A 287 3.77 37.97 -18.14
C ASP A 287 3.91 39.49 -18.31
N SER A 288 2.82 40.11 -18.77
CA SER A 288 2.75 41.56 -19.00
C SER A 288 2.94 42.40 -17.73
N GLN A 289 2.58 41.88 -16.55
CA GLN A 289 2.75 42.57 -15.28
C GLN A 289 4.21 42.57 -14.84
N GLN A 290 4.93 41.46 -15.05
CA GLN A 290 6.38 41.41 -14.80
C GLN A 290 7.16 42.25 -15.79
N ALA A 291 6.77 42.26 -17.07
CA ALA A 291 7.38 43.14 -18.06
C ALA A 291 7.26 44.61 -17.64
N LEU A 292 6.07 45.03 -17.21
CA LEU A 292 5.80 46.38 -16.70
C LEU A 292 6.62 46.67 -15.42
N ALA A 293 6.75 45.71 -14.50
CA ALA A 293 7.58 45.85 -13.30
C ALA A 293 9.08 46.02 -13.63
N VAL A 294 9.58 45.28 -14.61
CA VAL A 294 10.95 45.43 -15.15
C VAL A 294 11.13 46.82 -15.77
N PHE A 295 10.15 47.31 -16.55
CA PHE A 295 10.19 48.65 -17.14
C PHE A 295 10.12 49.77 -16.09
N ARG A 296 9.26 49.63 -15.06
CA ARG A 296 9.20 50.56 -13.92
C ARG A 296 10.53 50.59 -13.17
N GLY A 297 11.12 49.42 -12.95
CA GLY A 297 12.48 49.30 -12.40
C GLY A 297 13.50 50.03 -13.27
N LEU A 298 13.53 49.77 -14.57
CA LEU A 298 14.49 50.39 -15.49
C LEU A 298 14.31 51.92 -15.57
N ALA A 299 13.07 52.41 -15.59
CA ALA A 299 12.75 53.83 -15.58
C ALA A 299 13.24 54.52 -14.29
N GLY A 300 13.07 53.86 -13.14
CA GLY A 300 13.58 54.37 -11.86
C GLY A 300 15.10 54.53 -11.83
N TRP A 301 15.85 53.68 -12.56
CA TRP A 301 17.32 53.69 -12.57
C TRP A 301 17.90 54.60 -13.66
N THR A 302 17.20 54.79 -14.78
CA THR A 302 17.71 55.57 -15.92
C THR A 302 17.39 57.06 -15.84
N ARG A 303 16.44 57.47 -14.99
CA ARG A 303 16.00 58.86 -14.83
C ARG A 303 16.27 59.46 -13.45
N GLN A 304 17.02 58.74 -12.61
CA GLN A 304 17.32 59.20 -11.25
C GLN A 304 18.15 60.49 -11.27
N ASP A 305 19.05 60.64 -12.25
CA ASP A 305 19.85 61.85 -12.46
C ASP A 305 19.02 62.99 -13.08
N ASP A 306 18.12 62.69 -14.01
CA ASP A 306 17.23 63.70 -14.63
C ASP A 306 16.26 64.28 -13.58
N ILE A 307 15.70 63.44 -12.69
CA ILE A 307 14.83 63.89 -11.60
C ILE A 307 15.63 64.64 -10.52
N ALA A 308 16.88 64.25 -10.26
CA ALA A 308 17.75 64.93 -9.30
C ALA A 308 18.29 66.28 -9.82
N MET A 309 18.35 66.48 -11.14
CA MET A 309 18.84 67.71 -11.78
C MET A 309 17.74 68.65 -12.30
N VAL A 310 16.46 68.26 -12.19
CA VAL A 310 15.34 69.15 -12.53
C VAL A 310 15.34 70.35 -11.59
N ASN A 311 15.60 71.52 -12.18
CA ASN A 311 15.46 72.79 -11.50
C ASN A 311 13.96 73.09 -11.34
N THR A 312 13.47 73.15 -10.10
CA THR A 312 12.05 73.38 -9.77
C THR A 312 11.52 74.74 -10.23
N ALA A 313 12.39 75.64 -10.69
CA ALA A 313 12.01 76.93 -11.26
C ALA A 313 11.51 76.85 -12.72
N ASP A 314 11.73 75.75 -13.44
CA ASP A 314 11.38 75.63 -14.86
C ASP A 314 10.10 74.78 -15.06
N SER A 315 8.96 75.42 -14.77
CA SER A 315 7.62 74.79 -14.77
C SER A 315 7.28 73.99 -16.03
N PRO A 316 7.55 74.46 -17.27
CA PRO A 316 7.20 73.71 -18.48
C PRO A 316 7.98 72.41 -18.63
N ARG A 317 9.24 72.38 -18.17
CA ARG A 317 10.11 71.21 -18.20
C ARG A 317 9.64 70.16 -17.18
N VAL A 318 9.16 70.60 -16.02
CA VAL A 318 8.54 69.75 -14.99
C VAL A 318 7.21 69.19 -15.48
N GLU A 319 6.40 70.00 -16.17
CA GLU A 319 5.10 69.60 -16.72
C GLU A 319 5.25 68.57 -17.85
N GLU A 320 6.22 68.75 -18.77
CA GLU A 320 6.53 67.77 -19.82
C GLU A 320 7.08 66.45 -19.24
N LEU A 321 7.90 66.52 -18.18
CA LEU A 321 8.37 65.34 -17.45
C LEU A 321 7.23 64.64 -16.72
N MET A 322 6.31 65.40 -16.12
CA MET A 322 5.10 64.88 -15.47
C MET A 322 4.13 64.28 -16.48
N GLU A 323 3.98 64.85 -17.67
CA GLU A 323 3.09 64.37 -18.75
C GLU A 323 3.64 63.10 -19.42
N GLN A 324 4.96 63.03 -19.63
CA GLN A 324 5.65 61.81 -20.10
C GLN A 324 5.70 60.70 -19.05
N VAL A 325 5.74 61.04 -17.75
CA VAL A 325 5.59 60.09 -16.63
C VAL A 325 4.10 59.75 -16.41
N ALA A 326 3.17 60.62 -16.82
CA ALA A 326 1.72 60.42 -16.84
C ALA A 326 1.24 59.60 -18.05
N ILE A 327 2.04 58.63 -18.51
CA ILE A 327 1.53 57.40 -19.15
C ILE A 327 0.77 56.52 -18.12
N MET A 328 0.75 56.93 -16.86
CA MET A 328 0.03 56.30 -15.74
C MET A 328 -1.50 56.18 -15.90
N PRO A 329 -2.29 57.13 -16.45
CA PRO A 329 -3.75 56.96 -16.57
C PRO A 329 -4.15 55.98 -17.67
N SER A 330 -3.42 55.93 -18.79
CA SER A 330 -3.62 54.94 -19.85
C SER A 330 -3.10 53.55 -19.46
N ALA A 331 -2.01 53.49 -18.67
CA ALA A 331 -1.56 52.27 -18.02
C ALA A 331 -2.58 51.76 -16.98
N ARG A 332 -3.18 52.65 -16.17
CA ARG A 332 -4.25 52.29 -15.21
C ARG A 332 -5.53 51.80 -15.87
N LYS A 333 -5.95 52.41 -16.99
CA LYS A 333 -7.09 51.92 -17.79
C LYS A 333 -6.80 50.55 -18.46
N LEU A 334 -5.54 50.29 -18.81
CA LEU A 334 -5.08 48.97 -19.29
C LEU A 334 -4.98 47.95 -18.15
N GLU A 335 -4.54 48.36 -16.95
CA GLU A 335 -4.53 47.54 -15.73
C GLU A 335 -5.95 47.14 -15.35
N ALA A 336 -6.87 48.09 -15.28
CA ALA A 336 -8.27 47.84 -14.98
C ALA A 336 -8.89 46.86 -16.01
N ALA A 337 -8.66 47.07 -17.32
CA ALA A 337 -9.10 46.13 -18.36
C ALA A 337 -8.45 44.74 -18.25
N GLY A 338 -7.19 44.67 -17.80
CA GLY A 338 -6.51 43.43 -17.46
C GLY A 338 -7.11 42.72 -16.24
N HIS A 339 -7.51 43.48 -15.21
CA HIS A 339 -8.19 42.95 -14.02
C HIS A 339 -9.60 42.44 -14.34
N ALA A 340 -10.33 43.11 -15.22
CA ALA A 340 -11.62 42.63 -15.74
C ALA A 340 -11.48 41.29 -16.50
N ALA A 341 -10.49 41.19 -17.39
CA ALA A 341 -10.20 39.95 -18.10
C ALA A 341 -9.75 38.83 -17.16
N ALA A 342 -8.97 39.16 -16.12
CA ALA A 342 -8.58 38.22 -15.07
C ALA A 342 -9.79 37.73 -14.25
N ALA A 343 -10.77 38.60 -13.97
CA ALA A 343 -11.99 38.22 -13.29
C ALA A 343 -12.85 37.26 -14.14
N GLU A 344 -12.99 37.48 -15.45
CA GLU A 344 -13.71 36.52 -16.32
C GLU A 344 -12.96 35.20 -16.49
N ALA A 345 -11.62 35.23 -16.57
CA ALA A 345 -10.82 34.02 -16.54
C ALA A 345 -11.04 33.23 -15.24
N ALA A 346 -11.05 33.90 -14.09
CA ALA A 346 -11.35 33.29 -12.80
C ALA A 346 -12.79 32.70 -12.75
N ARG A 347 -13.78 33.34 -13.39
CA ARG A 347 -15.13 32.76 -13.53
C ARG A 347 -15.16 31.50 -14.36
N GLN A 348 -14.50 31.50 -15.52
CA GLN A 348 -14.44 30.31 -16.37
C GLN A 348 -13.69 29.17 -15.68
N GLU A 349 -12.66 29.48 -14.90
CA GLU A 349 -11.94 28.52 -14.07
C GLU A 349 -12.83 27.98 -12.95
N ALA A 350 -13.61 28.83 -12.28
CA ALA A 350 -14.59 28.40 -11.28
C ALA A 350 -15.73 27.54 -11.88
N GLU A 351 -16.22 27.86 -13.08
CA GLU A 351 -17.23 27.04 -13.78
C GLU A 351 -16.68 25.69 -14.22
N ARG A 352 -15.44 25.64 -14.72
CA ARG A 352 -14.76 24.38 -15.05
C ARG A 352 -14.54 23.54 -13.81
N ALA A 353 -14.06 24.13 -12.72
CA ALA A 353 -13.88 23.44 -11.45
C ALA A 353 -15.22 22.93 -10.88
N ARG A 354 -16.34 23.64 -11.11
CA ARG A 354 -17.68 23.13 -10.78
C ARG A 354 -18.12 21.95 -11.65
N GLN A 355 -17.83 21.96 -12.94
CA GLN A 355 -18.10 20.81 -13.81
C GLN A 355 -17.26 19.60 -13.40
N GLU A 356 -15.96 19.79 -13.16
CA GLU A 356 -15.08 18.73 -12.66
C GLU A 356 -15.53 18.20 -11.30
N LEU A 357 -16.08 19.05 -10.43
CA LEU A 357 -16.67 18.64 -9.15
C LEU A 357 -17.91 17.74 -9.35
N GLU A 358 -18.81 18.08 -10.27
CA GLU A 358 -20.01 17.28 -10.55
C GLU A 358 -19.64 15.94 -11.23
N ASP A 359 -18.66 15.94 -12.12
CA ASP A 359 -18.12 14.73 -12.72
C ASP A 359 -17.47 13.83 -11.65
N ALA A 360 -16.66 14.40 -10.75
CA ALA A 360 -16.07 13.67 -9.62
C ALA A 360 -17.14 13.09 -8.69
N LYS A 361 -18.22 13.82 -8.39
CA LYS A 361 -19.36 13.30 -7.60
C LYS A 361 -20.06 12.15 -8.31
N ALA A 362 -20.25 12.23 -9.62
CA ALA A 362 -20.84 11.15 -10.41
C ALA A 362 -19.95 9.89 -10.37
N GLU A 363 -18.63 10.05 -10.45
CA GLU A 363 -17.66 8.96 -10.27
C GLU A 363 -17.70 8.36 -8.86
N VAL A 364 -17.83 9.18 -7.81
CA VAL A 364 -18.00 8.70 -6.42
C VAL A 364 -19.25 7.83 -6.29
N GLU A 365 -20.39 8.27 -6.82
CA GLU A 365 -21.64 7.50 -6.73
C GLU A 365 -21.58 6.21 -7.56
N ALA A 366 -20.89 6.21 -8.70
CA ALA A 366 -20.62 5.00 -9.45
C ALA A 366 -19.71 4.03 -8.66
N ALA A 367 -18.63 4.53 -8.07
CA ALA A 367 -17.70 3.74 -7.26
C ALA A 367 -18.37 3.17 -6.00
N LYS A 368 -19.27 3.92 -5.34
CA LYS A 368 -20.06 3.41 -4.21
C LYS A 368 -21.00 2.27 -4.62
N LYS A 369 -21.71 2.40 -5.74
CA LYS A 369 -22.58 1.33 -6.26
C LYS A 369 -21.78 0.08 -6.60
N GLU A 370 -20.59 0.24 -7.17
CA GLU A 370 -19.68 -0.87 -7.44
C GLU A 370 -19.19 -1.52 -6.15
N ALA A 371 -18.82 -0.73 -5.14
CA ALA A 371 -18.42 -1.23 -3.83
C ALA A 371 -19.57 -1.98 -3.11
N GLU A 372 -20.81 -1.48 -3.14
CA GLU A 372 -21.97 -2.18 -2.57
C GLU A 372 -22.25 -3.50 -3.30
N LYS A 373 -22.14 -3.50 -4.63
CA LYS A 373 -22.30 -4.72 -5.43
C LYS A 373 -21.22 -5.74 -5.09
N ALA A 374 -19.95 -5.32 -5.02
CA ALA A 374 -18.84 -6.19 -4.65
C ALA A 374 -19.02 -6.76 -3.24
N LYS A 375 -19.51 -5.96 -2.29
CA LYS A 375 -19.83 -6.43 -0.94
C LYS A 375 -20.95 -7.47 -0.92
N ALA A 376 -22.03 -7.23 -1.66
CA ALA A 376 -23.14 -8.17 -1.78
C ALA A 376 -22.72 -9.49 -2.45
N ASP A 377 -21.83 -9.43 -3.44
CA ASP A 377 -21.26 -10.61 -4.08
C ASP A 377 -20.31 -11.37 -3.13
N ALA A 378 -19.52 -10.66 -2.31
CA ALA A 378 -18.69 -11.25 -1.27
C ALA A 378 -19.52 -11.96 -0.19
N GLU A 379 -20.58 -11.32 0.31
CA GLU A 379 -21.49 -11.94 1.30
C GLU A 379 -22.17 -13.20 0.74
N LYS A 380 -22.60 -13.18 -0.53
CA LYS A 380 -23.12 -14.38 -1.19
C LYS A 380 -22.06 -15.48 -1.27
N ALA A 381 -20.85 -15.16 -1.71
CA ALA A 381 -19.76 -16.12 -1.82
C ALA A 381 -19.39 -16.74 -0.46
N GLU A 382 -19.41 -15.95 0.62
CA GLU A 382 -19.18 -16.43 1.98
C GLU A 382 -20.28 -17.40 2.43
N THR A 383 -21.56 -17.07 2.22
CA THR A 383 -22.67 -17.97 2.57
C THR A 383 -22.64 -19.29 1.78
N GLU A 384 -22.27 -19.24 0.50
CA GLU A 384 -22.07 -20.44 -0.33
C GLU A 384 -20.90 -21.28 0.18
N ALA A 385 -19.78 -20.63 0.53
CA ALA A 385 -18.62 -21.30 1.11
C ALA A 385 -18.94 -21.96 2.47
N GLU A 386 -19.71 -21.31 3.34
CA GLU A 386 -20.17 -21.89 4.59
C GLU A 386 -21.07 -23.12 4.38
N GLN A 387 -22.03 -23.03 3.47
CA GLN A 387 -22.90 -24.16 3.12
C GLN A 387 -22.07 -25.34 2.62
N LYS A 388 -21.11 -25.08 1.74
CA LYS A 388 -20.21 -26.10 1.20
C LYS A 388 -19.25 -26.68 2.26
N GLY A 389 -18.80 -25.86 3.20
CA GLY A 389 -18.03 -26.30 4.36
C GLY A 389 -18.83 -27.26 5.25
N ARG A 390 -20.14 -27.02 5.44
CA ARG A 390 -21.04 -27.94 6.16
C ARG A 390 -21.24 -29.25 5.39
N GLU A 391 -21.39 -29.20 4.07
CA GLU A 391 -21.47 -30.39 3.22
C GLU A 391 -20.19 -31.24 3.30
N LEU A 392 -19.01 -30.61 3.29
CA LEU A 392 -17.72 -31.29 3.48
C LEU A 392 -17.59 -31.92 4.85
N ALA A 393 -17.99 -31.21 5.92
CA ALA A 393 -17.99 -31.76 7.27
C ALA A 393 -18.88 -33.00 7.37
N ALA A 394 -20.05 -32.98 6.72
CA ALA A 394 -20.95 -34.14 6.63
C ALA A 394 -20.31 -35.29 5.84
N ALA A 395 -19.73 -35.01 4.66
CA ALA A 395 -19.06 -36.02 3.83
C ALA A 395 -17.82 -36.63 4.52
N ALA A 396 -17.06 -35.84 5.28
CA ALA A 396 -15.93 -36.33 6.06
C ALA A 396 -16.38 -37.26 7.20
N LEU A 397 -17.52 -36.95 7.83
CA LEU A 397 -18.11 -37.78 8.87
C LEU A 397 -18.62 -39.11 8.29
N GLU A 398 -19.22 -39.07 7.11
CA GLU A 398 -19.62 -40.27 6.35
C GLU A 398 -18.41 -41.11 5.93
N THR A 399 -17.34 -40.48 5.44
CA THR A 399 -16.08 -41.16 5.10
C THR A 399 -15.43 -41.82 6.31
N ASN A 400 -15.45 -41.18 7.48
CA ASN A 400 -14.95 -41.77 8.71
C ASN A 400 -15.80 -42.96 9.16
N ARG A 401 -17.13 -42.89 9.04
CA ARG A 401 -18.01 -44.04 9.31
C ARG A 401 -17.70 -45.20 8.36
N ALA A 402 -17.67 -44.94 7.06
CA ALA A 402 -17.33 -45.96 6.05
C ALA A 402 -15.95 -46.57 6.30
N ARG A 403 -14.98 -45.78 6.78
CA ARG A 403 -13.65 -46.29 7.15
C ARG A 403 -13.71 -47.21 8.36
N GLN A 404 -14.45 -46.83 9.40
CA GLN A 404 -14.64 -47.67 10.58
C GLN A 404 -15.35 -48.98 10.22
N GLU A 405 -16.36 -48.92 9.37
CA GLU A 405 -17.06 -50.11 8.85
C GLU A 405 -16.12 -51.00 8.02
N ALA A 406 -15.30 -50.42 7.14
CA ALA A 406 -14.31 -51.18 6.38
C ALA A 406 -13.20 -51.78 7.26
N GLU A 407 -12.75 -51.07 8.30
CA GLU A 407 -11.78 -51.58 9.27
C GLU A 407 -12.37 -52.73 10.11
N ALA A 408 -13.64 -52.61 10.53
CA ALA A 408 -14.38 -53.67 11.21
C ALA A 408 -14.55 -54.91 10.30
N ALA A 409 -15.00 -54.72 9.06
CA ALA A 409 -15.14 -55.79 8.07
C ALA A 409 -13.80 -56.47 7.77
N ARG A 410 -12.68 -55.73 7.73
CA ARG A 410 -11.34 -56.31 7.57
C ARG A 410 -10.92 -57.13 8.78
N ALA A 411 -11.24 -56.68 9.99
CA ALA A 411 -10.95 -57.43 11.21
C ALA A 411 -11.74 -58.74 11.24
N GLU A 412 -13.03 -58.67 10.90
CA GLU A 412 -13.91 -59.84 10.80
C GLU A 412 -13.46 -60.80 9.70
N ALA A 413 -13.13 -60.30 8.50
CA ALA A 413 -12.59 -61.12 7.42
C ALA A 413 -11.24 -61.76 7.78
N LYS A 414 -10.38 -61.09 8.56
CA LYS A 414 -9.13 -61.70 9.08
C LYS A 414 -9.41 -62.80 10.09
N ALA A 415 -10.35 -62.57 11.02
CA ALA A 415 -10.76 -63.58 11.99
C ALA A 415 -11.35 -64.80 11.28
N ALA A 416 -12.29 -64.59 10.35
CA ALA A 416 -12.89 -65.64 9.54
C ALA A 416 -11.86 -66.41 8.70
N ARG A 417 -10.84 -65.72 8.16
CA ARG A 417 -9.73 -66.39 7.45
C ARG A 417 -8.89 -67.25 8.38
N GLN A 418 -8.54 -66.76 9.57
CA GLN A 418 -7.78 -67.56 10.54
C GLN A 418 -8.57 -68.79 10.97
N GLU A 419 -9.86 -68.63 11.26
CA GLU A 419 -10.76 -69.74 11.58
C GLU A 419 -10.85 -70.73 10.41
N ALA A 420 -11.06 -70.25 9.19
CA ALA A 420 -11.09 -71.10 7.99
C ALA A 420 -9.75 -71.80 7.71
N GLU A 421 -8.61 -71.17 7.99
CA GLU A 421 -7.28 -71.76 7.82
C GLU A 421 -7.01 -72.85 8.86
N THR A 422 -7.43 -72.63 10.12
CA THR A 422 -7.39 -73.66 11.16
C THR A 422 -8.30 -74.84 10.84
N GLU A 423 -9.51 -74.57 10.34
CA GLU A 423 -10.48 -75.59 9.98
C GLU A 423 -10.06 -76.36 8.72
N MET A 424 -9.53 -75.68 7.69
CA MET A 424 -8.95 -76.35 6.53
C MET A 424 -7.76 -77.24 6.89
N SER A 425 -6.91 -76.81 7.83
CA SER A 425 -5.78 -77.62 8.30
C SER A 425 -6.29 -78.87 9.01
N ARG A 426 -7.32 -78.74 9.85
CA ARG A 426 -8.01 -79.85 10.51
C ARG A 426 -8.61 -80.81 9.48
N LEU A 427 -9.46 -80.31 8.58
CA LEU A 427 -10.14 -81.10 7.55
C LEU A 427 -9.14 -81.76 6.58
N SER A 428 -8.01 -81.09 6.26
CA SER A 428 -6.95 -81.70 5.44
C SER A 428 -6.32 -82.89 6.15
N SER A 429 -6.00 -82.76 7.44
CA SER A 429 -5.46 -83.89 8.22
C SER A 429 -6.46 -85.05 8.33
N GLU A 430 -7.75 -84.73 8.47
CA GLU A 430 -8.83 -85.72 8.50
C GLU A 430 -9.00 -86.41 7.15
N ALA A 431 -8.98 -85.66 6.04
CA ALA A 431 -9.03 -86.23 4.70
C ALA A 431 -7.82 -87.13 4.41
N ASP A 432 -6.61 -86.74 4.81
CA ASP A 432 -5.40 -87.54 4.60
C ASP A 432 -5.44 -88.84 5.41
N THR A 433 -5.88 -88.77 6.68
CA THR A 433 -6.08 -89.98 7.50
C THR A 433 -7.20 -90.88 6.97
N LEU A 434 -8.30 -90.30 6.46
CA LEU A 434 -9.37 -91.07 5.82
C LEU A 434 -8.89 -91.72 4.52
N ARG A 435 -8.14 -91.02 3.68
CA ARG A 435 -7.53 -91.59 2.46
C ARG A 435 -6.60 -92.76 2.77
N GLN A 436 -5.78 -92.62 3.81
CA GLN A 436 -4.92 -93.72 4.26
C GLN A 436 -5.75 -94.92 4.71
N ARG A 437 -6.80 -94.71 5.51
CA ARG A 437 -7.71 -95.79 5.94
C ARG A 437 -8.49 -96.42 4.78
N VAL A 438 -8.89 -95.64 3.79
CA VAL A 438 -9.53 -96.16 2.56
C VAL A 438 -8.56 -97.04 1.79
N SER A 439 -7.28 -96.63 1.67
CA SER A 439 -6.23 -97.45 1.03
C SER A 439 -6.02 -98.77 1.77
N GLU A 440 -5.84 -98.72 3.10
CA GLU A 440 -5.65 -99.90 3.95
C GLU A 440 -6.86 -100.85 3.88
N ALA A 441 -8.08 -100.30 3.89
CA ALA A 441 -9.30 -101.07 3.73
C ALA A 441 -9.40 -101.71 2.33
N ALA A 442 -9.06 -100.98 1.26
CA ALA A 442 -9.07 -101.50 -0.11
C ALA A 442 -8.06 -102.65 -0.29
N GLU A 443 -6.86 -102.49 0.26
CA GLU A 443 -5.82 -103.53 0.30
C GLU A 443 -6.30 -104.77 1.07
N SER A 444 -7.00 -104.58 2.19
CA SER A 444 -7.56 -105.71 2.95
C SER A 444 -8.67 -106.46 2.20
N VAL A 445 -9.53 -105.75 1.47
CA VAL A 445 -10.60 -106.33 0.63
C VAL A 445 -9.97 -107.14 -0.51
N THR A 446 -9.01 -106.56 -1.23
CA THR A 446 -8.33 -107.24 -2.34
C THR A 446 -7.55 -108.49 -1.90
N ALA A 447 -6.88 -108.43 -0.74
CA ALA A 447 -6.20 -109.57 -0.15
C ALA A 447 -7.17 -110.69 0.28
N ALA A 448 -8.33 -110.32 0.84
CA ALA A 448 -9.39 -111.28 1.20
C ALA A 448 -10.02 -111.92 -0.04
N GLU A 449 -10.25 -111.16 -1.12
CA GLU A 449 -10.73 -111.68 -2.40
C GLU A 449 -9.73 -112.64 -3.07
N GLN A 450 -8.43 -112.37 -2.97
CA GLN A 450 -7.40 -113.28 -3.47
C GLN A 450 -7.40 -114.61 -2.70
N LYS A 451 -7.43 -114.59 -1.37
CA LYS A 451 -7.55 -115.80 -0.53
C LYS A 451 -8.82 -116.59 -0.82
N ARG A 452 -9.95 -115.90 -1.04
CA ARG A 452 -11.21 -116.53 -1.44
C ARG A 452 -11.06 -117.31 -2.76
N LYS A 453 -10.40 -116.73 -3.78
CA LYS A 453 -10.14 -117.39 -5.06
C LYS A 453 -9.23 -118.61 -4.93
N GLU A 454 -8.22 -118.54 -4.05
CA GLU A 454 -7.35 -119.68 -3.73
C GLU A 454 -8.11 -120.83 -3.05
N LEU A 455 -9.02 -120.51 -2.12
CA LEU A 455 -9.89 -121.50 -1.45
C LEU A 455 -10.96 -122.09 -2.37
N GLU A 456 -11.51 -121.32 -3.31
CA GLU A 456 -12.39 -121.84 -4.36
C GLU A 456 -11.69 -122.87 -5.26
N ALA A 457 -10.38 -122.74 -5.47
CA ALA A 457 -9.59 -123.70 -6.22
C ALA A 457 -9.28 -125.00 -5.43
N ALA A 458 -9.45 -125.01 -4.10
CA ALA A 458 -9.06 -126.12 -3.22
C ALA A 458 -10.16 -127.18 -2.94
N GLY A 459 -11.44 -126.92 -3.23
CA GLY A 459 -12.52 -127.90 -3.14
C GLY A 459 -13.25 -128.02 -1.78
N LEU A 460 -14.09 -129.07 -1.65
CA LEU A 460 -15.25 -129.21 -0.73
C LEU A 460 -15.04 -128.93 0.78
N ASP A 461 -13.82 -129.01 1.32
CA ASP A 461 -13.53 -128.72 2.75
C ASP A 461 -13.40 -127.21 3.06
N ALA A 462 -13.38 -126.35 2.04
CA ALA A 462 -13.16 -124.90 2.18
C ALA A 462 -14.46 -124.06 2.31
N VAL A 463 -15.64 -124.69 2.35
CA VAL A 463 -16.94 -123.98 2.29
C VAL A 463 -17.21 -123.11 3.52
N GLU A 464 -16.89 -123.57 4.74
CA GLU A 464 -17.04 -122.76 5.95
C GLU A 464 -16.09 -121.55 5.96
N GLN A 465 -14.82 -121.77 5.60
CA GLN A 465 -13.81 -120.70 5.51
C GLN A 465 -14.15 -119.67 4.42
N LYS A 466 -14.79 -120.11 3.33
CA LYS A 466 -15.28 -119.23 2.26
C LYS A 466 -16.43 -118.33 2.75
N ASN A 467 -17.39 -118.87 3.51
CA ASN A 467 -18.50 -118.08 4.05
C ASN A 467 -17.99 -117.01 5.02
N GLU A 468 -17.02 -117.36 5.87
CA GLU A 468 -16.40 -116.41 6.81
C GLU A 468 -15.61 -115.30 6.08
N LEU A 469 -14.92 -115.63 4.99
CA LEU A 469 -14.28 -114.63 4.12
C LEU A 469 -15.28 -113.75 3.37
N ASP A 470 -16.41 -114.30 2.90
CA ASP A 470 -17.46 -113.52 2.24
C ASP A 470 -18.11 -112.51 3.22
N GLU A 471 -18.25 -112.88 4.49
CA GLU A 471 -18.72 -111.99 5.55
C GLU A 471 -17.69 -110.91 5.89
N GLN A 472 -16.40 -111.25 5.93
CA GLN A 472 -15.30 -110.29 6.09
C GLN A 472 -15.19 -109.30 4.92
N ILE A 473 -15.32 -109.78 3.67
CA ILE A 473 -15.33 -108.93 2.46
C ILE A 473 -16.53 -107.98 2.49
N ARG A 474 -17.73 -108.47 2.82
CA ARG A 474 -18.93 -107.63 2.95
C ARG A 474 -18.75 -106.55 4.03
N GLY A 475 -18.27 -106.94 5.21
CA GLY A 475 -18.01 -105.99 6.31
C GLY A 475 -16.90 -104.97 5.98
N ALA A 476 -15.87 -105.37 5.23
CA ALA A 476 -14.81 -104.47 4.78
C ALA A 476 -15.27 -103.52 3.66
N ALA A 477 -16.11 -103.99 2.72
CA ALA A 477 -16.72 -103.17 1.68
C ALA A 477 -17.68 -102.11 2.27
N GLU A 478 -18.46 -102.47 3.29
CA GLU A 478 -19.32 -101.53 4.01
C GLU A 478 -18.51 -100.44 4.73
N LYS A 479 -17.39 -100.82 5.38
CA LYS A 479 -16.45 -99.86 5.99
C LYS A 479 -15.83 -98.93 4.96
N LEU A 480 -15.43 -99.46 3.79
CA LEU A 480 -14.84 -98.67 2.71
C LEU A 480 -15.84 -97.66 2.12
N ALA A 481 -17.08 -98.09 1.89
CA ALA A 481 -18.17 -97.20 1.48
C ALA A 481 -18.48 -96.12 2.55
N GLY A 482 -18.40 -96.47 3.84
CA GLY A 482 -18.53 -95.52 4.94
C GLY A 482 -17.42 -94.47 4.96
N LEU A 483 -16.16 -94.88 4.76
CA LEU A 483 -15.01 -93.98 4.70
C LEU A 483 -15.02 -93.07 3.46
N GLN A 484 -15.47 -93.57 2.31
CA GLN A 484 -15.63 -92.77 1.10
C GLN A 484 -16.67 -91.65 1.29
N ARG A 485 -17.83 -91.96 1.89
CA ARG A 485 -18.84 -90.92 2.21
C ARG A 485 -18.28 -89.87 3.17
N ALA A 486 -17.53 -90.31 4.19
CA ALA A 486 -16.90 -89.39 5.13
C ALA A 486 -15.89 -88.46 4.44
N LEU A 487 -15.12 -88.98 3.48
CA LEU A 487 -14.17 -88.20 2.68
C LEU A 487 -14.88 -87.17 1.78
N ASP A 488 -15.94 -87.59 1.08
CA ASP A 488 -16.74 -86.69 0.23
C ASP A 488 -17.38 -85.56 1.05
N GLU A 489 -17.82 -85.86 2.28
CA GLU A 489 -18.38 -84.88 3.21
C GLU A 489 -17.33 -83.87 3.70
N THR A 490 -16.11 -84.33 4.00
CA THR A 490 -14.98 -83.45 4.38
C THR A 490 -14.55 -82.55 3.21
N GLU A 491 -14.50 -83.09 1.99
CA GLU A 491 -14.20 -82.29 0.80
C GLU A 491 -15.31 -81.28 0.48
N GLY A 492 -16.57 -81.63 0.74
CA GLY A 492 -17.72 -80.73 0.64
C GLY A 492 -17.61 -79.54 1.59
N GLN A 493 -17.30 -79.79 2.87
CA GLN A 493 -17.09 -78.75 3.88
C GLN A 493 -15.93 -77.81 3.51
N ARG A 494 -14.83 -78.36 2.96
CA ARG A 494 -13.69 -77.57 2.47
C ARG A 494 -14.05 -76.64 1.32
N ARG A 495 -14.92 -77.08 0.38
CA ARG A 495 -15.38 -76.21 -0.71
C ARG A 495 -16.25 -75.06 -0.20
N GLN A 496 -17.09 -75.32 0.80
CA GLN A 496 -17.96 -74.31 1.38
C GLN A 496 -17.18 -73.22 2.14
N THR A 497 -16.15 -73.58 2.89
CA THR A 497 -15.27 -72.60 3.57
C THR A 497 -14.49 -71.73 2.58
N LEU A 498 -14.01 -72.30 1.47
CA LEU A 498 -13.38 -71.52 0.40
C LEU A 498 -14.33 -70.52 -0.26
N ALA A 499 -15.60 -70.91 -0.46
CA ALA A 499 -16.63 -70.01 -0.99
C ALA A 499 -16.87 -68.81 -0.05
N GLN A 500 -17.02 -69.05 1.25
CA GLN A 500 -17.21 -67.99 2.26
C GLN A 500 -16.03 -67.00 2.31
N VAL A 501 -14.79 -67.49 2.23
CA VAL A 501 -13.60 -66.63 2.19
C VAL A 501 -13.55 -65.78 0.91
N SER A 502 -14.01 -66.31 -0.22
CA SER A 502 -14.07 -65.56 -1.48
C SER A 502 -15.14 -64.46 -1.44
N GLU A 503 -16.29 -64.73 -0.83
CA GLU A 503 -17.39 -63.76 -0.67
C GLU A 503 -16.96 -62.58 0.22
N ALA A 504 -16.37 -62.86 1.38
CA ALA A 504 -15.81 -61.83 2.26
C ALA A 504 -14.72 -60.98 1.59
N LYS A 505 -13.96 -61.55 0.65
CA LYS A 505 -12.97 -60.78 -0.13
C LYS A 505 -13.65 -59.81 -1.09
N THR A 506 -14.69 -60.25 -1.80
CA THR A 506 -15.44 -59.38 -2.73
C THR A 506 -16.14 -58.23 -2.02
N GLU A 507 -16.64 -58.46 -0.81
CA GLU A 507 -17.26 -57.42 0.01
C GLU A 507 -16.25 -56.37 0.51
N ALA A 508 -15.05 -56.81 0.90
CA ALA A 508 -13.95 -55.92 1.24
C ALA A 508 -13.49 -55.05 0.05
N GLU A 509 -13.39 -55.62 -1.15
CA GLU A 509 -13.05 -54.89 -2.39
C GLU A 509 -14.13 -53.84 -2.72
N ARG A 510 -15.42 -54.19 -2.55
CA ARG A 510 -16.54 -53.25 -2.75
C ARG A 510 -16.52 -52.08 -1.77
N LEU A 511 -16.18 -52.33 -0.49
CA LEU A 511 -16.03 -51.27 0.50
C LEU A 511 -14.84 -50.35 0.19
N GLU A 512 -13.72 -50.89 -0.29
CA GLU A 512 -12.57 -50.09 -0.73
C GLU A 512 -12.91 -49.18 -1.92
N GLU A 513 -13.67 -49.69 -2.89
CA GLU A 513 -14.15 -48.89 -4.02
C GLU A 513 -15.07 -47.75 -3.56
N SER A 514 -15.98 -48.03 -2.62
CA SER A 514 -16.86 -47.00 -2.05
C SER A 514 -16.09 -45.91 -1.30
N LEU A 515 -15.03 -46.29 -0.56
CA LEU A 515 -14.14 -45.35 0.11
C LEU A 515 -13.33 -44.48 -0.86
N ALA A 516 -12.87 -45.06 -1.97
CA ALA A 516 -12.19 -44.30 -3.01
C ALA A 516 -13.13 -43.25 -3.64
N ALA A 517 -14.37 -43.64 -3.96
CA ALA A 517 -15.37 -42.73 -4.50
C ALA A 517 -15.71 -41.57 -3.54
N LEU A 518 -15.87 -41.86 -2.24
CA LEU A 518 -16.11 -40.83 -1.22
C LEU A 518 -14.95 -39.85 -1.08
N ARG A 519 -13.69 -40.34 -1.14
CA ARG A 519 -12.50 -39.46 -1.11
C ARG A 519 -12.45 -38.52 -2.31
N THR A 520 -12.69 -39.04 -3.52
CA THR A 520 -12.72 -38.19 -4.72
C THR A 520 -13.84 -37.14 -4.64
N ARG A 521 -15.00 -37.51 -4.09
CA ARG A 521 -16.08 -36.54 -3.85
C ARG A 521 -15.69 -35.46 -2.84
N ALA A 522 -15.01 -35.84 -1.74
CA ALA A 522 -14.51 -34.88 -0.76
C ALA A 522 -13.47 -33.92 -1.36
N GLU A 523 -12.53 -34.42 -2.15
CA GLU A 523 -11.52 -33.59 -2.85
C GLU A 523 -12.18 -32.61 -3.84
N GLN A 524 -13.21 -33.04 -4.56
CA GLN A 524 -13.96 -32.17 -5.48
C GLN A 524 -14.71 -31.06 -4.76
N GLU A 525 -15.34 -31.33 -3.60
CA GLU A 525 -16.01 -30.29 -2.82
C GLU A 525 -14.99 -29.36 -2.12
N ASP A 526 -13.84 -29.85 -1.68
CA ASP A 526 -12.72 -29.03 -1.15
C ASP A 526 -12.20 -28.05 -2.21
N ALA A 527 -12.04 -28.52 -3.45
CA ALA A 527 -11.63 -27.67 -4.56
C ALA A 527 -12.66 -26.56 -4.86
N LYS A 528 -13.96 -26.87 -4.76
CA LYS A 528 -15.03 -25.87 -4.91
C LYS A 528 -14.98 -24.84 -3.80
N VAL A 529 -14.83 -25.25 -2.53
CA VAL A 529 -14.72 -24.31 -1.40
C VAL A 529 -13.54 -23.36 -1.58
N ARG A 530 -12.38 -23.86 -2.01
CA ARG A 530 -11.22 -23.00 -2.31
C ARG A 530 -11.53 -21.99 -3.41
N ALA A 531 -12.16 -22.42 -4.50
CA ALA A 531 -12.55 -21.51 -5.58
C ALA A 531 -13.57 -20.44 -5.13
N HIS A 532 -14.52 -20.79 -4.24
CA HIS A 532 -15.44 -19.81 -3.67
C HIS A 532 -14.74 -18.84 -2.71
N ALA A 533 -13.80 -19.32 -1.89
CA ALA A 533 -13.00 -18.48 -1.01
C ALA A 533 -12.10 -17.50 -1.78
N GLU A 534 -11.50 -17.95 -2.89
CA GLU A 534 -10.71 -17.09 -3.78
C GLU A 534 -11.58 -16.00 -4.42
N ARG A 535 -12.79 -16.34 -4.88
CA ARG A 535 -13.76 -15.35 -5.40
C ARG A 535 -14.21 -14.36 -4.35
N ALA A 536 -14.43 -14.81 -3.10
CA ALA A 536 -14.77 -13.92 -2.00
C ALA A 536 -13.63 -12.94 -1.69
N ALA A 537 -12.38 -13.42 -1.67
CA ALA A 537 -11.20 -12.58 -1.46
C ALA A 537 -11.01 -11.56 -2.61
N GLU A 538 -11.21 -11.97 -3.86
CA GLU A 538 -11.15 -11.07 -5.02
C GLU A 538 -12.27 -10.01 -4.96
N ALA A 539 -13.49 -10.39 -4.56
CA ALA A 539 -14.59 -9.46 -4.37
C ALA A 539 -14.29 -8.44 -3.24
N GLU A 540 -13.69 -8.87 -2.14
CA GLU A 540 -13.29 -7.98 -1.04
C GLU A 540 -12.18 -7.01 -1.49
N GLU A 541 -11.17 -7.50 -2.22
CA GLU A 541 -10.10 -6.65 -2.77
C GLU A 541 -10.65 -5.61 -3.76
N ASN A 542 -11.57 -6.02 -4.63
CA ASN A 542 -12.24 -5.12 -5.56
C ASN A 542 -13.10 -4.09 -4.81
N GLY A 543 -13.80 -4.50 -3.74
CA GLY A 543 -14.54 -3.60 -2.86
C GLY A 543 -13.64 -2.56 -2.18
N ARG A 544 -12.45 -2.95 -1.70
CA ARG A 544 -11.46 -2.03 -1.12
C ARG A 544 -10.95 -1.03 -2.17
N LYS A 545 -10.58 -1.50 -3.36
CA LYS A 545 -10.15 -0.62 -4.47
C LYS A 545 -11.23 0.37 -4.87
N ALA A 546 -12.50 -0.06 -4.92
CA ALA A 546 -13.62 0.84 -5.21
C ALA A 546 -13.83 1.88 -4.11
N ALA A 547 -13.69 1.49 -2.83
CA ALA A 547 -13.76 2.42 -1.70
C ALA A 547 -12.61 3.44 -1.71
N ASP A 548 -11.39 3.01 -2.02
CA ASP A 548 -10.22 3.90 -2.13
C ASP A 548 -10.42 4.93 -3.26
N ARG A 549 -10.90 4.50 -4.44
CA ARG A 549 -11.25 5.40 -5.54
C ARG A 549 -12.33 6.41 -5.14
N ALA A 550 -13.36 5.96 -4.42
CA ALA A 550 -14.40 6.86 -3.91
C ALA A 550 -13.83 7.89 -2.93
N ALA A 551 -12.91 7.49 -2.04
CA ALA A 551 -12.24 8.40 -1.10
C ALA A 551 -11.35 9.42 -1.83
N GLU A 552 -10.60 8.99 -2.85
CA GLU A 552 -9.78 9.86 -3.69
C GLU A 552 -10.63 10.91 -4.43
N ALA A 553 -11.75 10.47 -5.01
CA ALA A 553 -12.66 11.36 -5.73
C ALA A 553 -13.37 12.36 -4.78
N VAL A 554 -13.74 11.95 -3.56
CA VAL A 554 -14.23 12.89 -2.51
C VAL A 554 -13.14 13.90 -2.15
N ALA A 555 -11.90 13.47 -1.94
CA ALA A 555 -10.80 14.38 -1.63
C ALA A 555 -10.45 15.32 -2.80
N MET A 556 -10.71 14.92 -4.05
CA MET A 556 -10.60 15.79 -5.21
C MET A 556 -11.73 16.81 -5.26
N ALA A 557 -12.97 16.37 -5.01
CA ALA A 557 -14.14 17.23 -4.90
C ALA A 557 -13.94 18.34 -3.84
N ASP A 558 -13.49 17.99 -2.63
CA ASP A 558 -13.22 18.96 -1.56
C ASP A 558 -12.13 19.98 -1.96
N ARG A 559 -11.09 19.54 -2.68
CA ARG A 559 -10.04 20.43 -3.18
C ARG A 559 -10.55 21.40 -4.24
N LEU A 560 -11.38 20.92 -5.16
CA LEU A 560 -12.01 21.76 -6.18
C LEU A 560 -12.97 22.77 -5.55
N GLU A 561 -13.73 22.40 -4.52
CA GLU A 561 -14.61 23.33 -3.80
C GLU A 561 -13.83 24.48 -3.14
N VAL A 562 -12.67 24.18 -2.53
CA VAL A 562 -11.78 25.21 -1.99
C VAL A 562 -11.25 26.13 -3.09
N GLN A 563 -10.82 25.57 -4.23
CA GLN A 563 -10.34 26.37 -5.36
C GLN A 563 -11.42 27.28 -5.95
N VAL A 564 -12.65 26.78 -6.12
CA VAL A 564 -13.79 27.60 -6.56
C VAL A 564 -14.02 28.75 -5.59
N ARG A 565 -13.99 28.47 -4.28
CA ARG A 565 -14.20 29.50 -3.25
C ARG A 565 -13.08 30.54 -3.24
N GLU A 566 -11.83 30.14 -3.40
CA GLU A 566 -10.68 31.05 -3.50
C GLU A 566 -10.79 31.92 -4.77
N ALA A 567 -11.17 31.34 -5.91
CA ALA A 567 -11.38 32.08 -7.16
C ALA A 567 -12.53 33.09 -7.05
N GLU A 568 -13.64 32.74 -6.39
CA GLU A 568 -14.76 33.65 -6.13
C GLU A 568 -14.36 34.81 -5.21
N LEU A 569 -13.59 34.54 -4.15
CA LEU A 569 -13.08 35.59 -3.26
C LEU A 569 -12.12 36.55 -3.98
N ALA A 570 -11.21 36.02 -4.80
CA ALA A 570 -10.29 36.82 -5.60
C ALA A 570 -11.05 37.71 -6.60
N LEU A 571 -12.12 37.19 -7.19
CA LEU A 571 -12.99 37.93 -8.11
C LEU A 571 -13.72 39.08 -7.40
N ASP A 572 -14.27 38.83 -6.22
CA ASP A 572 -14.98 39.85 -5.45
C ASP A 572 -14.03 40.95 -4.95
N ASP A 573 -12.79 40.59 -4.54
CA ASP A 573 -11.75 41.56 -4.17
C ASP A 573 -11.33 42.46 -5.35
N LEU A 574 -11.13 41.87 -6.53
CA LEU A 574 -10.85 42.62 -7.76
C LEU A 574 -11.99 43.59 -8.12
N ARG A 575 -13.23 43.15 -7.98
CA ARG A 575 -14.42 43.98 -8.23
C ARG A 575 -14.52 45.17 -7.29
N LEU A 576 -14.25 44.96 -6.00
CA LEU A 576 -14.21 46.03 -5.00
C LEU A 576 -13.09 47.02 -5.29
N THR A 577 -11.91 46.51 -5.69
CA THR A 577 -10.77 47.35 -6.08
C THR A 577 -11.10 48.21 -7.30
N ILE A 578 -11.66 47.63 -8.37
CA ILE A 578 -12.07 48.38 -9.58
C ILE A 578 -13.13 49.43 -9.22
N ARG A 579 -14.09 49.10 -8.34
CA ARG A 579 -15.12 50.03 -7.91
C ARG A 579 -14.54 51.21 -7.12
N ALA A 580 -13.58 50.98 -6.23
CA ALA A 580 -12.94 52.02 -5.44
C ALA A 580 -12.13 53.03 -6.28
N GLU A 581 -11.66 52.61 -7.46
CA GLU A 581 -10.88 53.45 -8.37
C GLU A 581 -11.73 54.30 -9.33
N LEU A 582 -13.04 54.04 -9.44
CA LEU A 582 -13.95 54.76 -10.33
C LEU A 582 -14.73 55.86 -9.57
N PRO A 583 -14.87 57.08 -10.13
CA PRO A 583 -15.70 58.12 -9.52
C PRO A 583 -17.16 57.68 -9.44
N GLU A 584 -17.83 57.96 -8.31
CA GLU A 584 -19.23 57.55 -8.07
C GLU A 584 -20.20 58.15 -9.12
N GLU A 585 -19.92 59.38 -9.57
CA GLU A 585 -20.62 60.07 -10.65
C GLU A 585 -20.57 59.33 -12.00
N GLU A 586 -19.48 58.59 -12.28
CA GLU A 586 -19.35 57.77 -13.49
C GLU A 586 -20.12 56.45 -13.41
N LEU A 587 -20.53 56.03 -12.21
CA LEU A 587 -21.25 54.77 -11.96
C LEU A 587 -22.76 54.98 -11.88
N GLU A 588 -23.23 56.06 -11.25
CA GLU A 588 -24.68 56.37 -11.11
C GLU A 588 -25.39 56.65 -12.45
N GLY A 589 -24.63 57.05 -13.48
CA GLY A 589 -25.15 57.30 -14.82
C GLY A 589 -25.12 56.11 -15.79
N LEU A 590 -24.64 54.93 -15.37
CA LEU A 590 -24.67 53.75 -16.24
C LEU A 590 -26.05 53.09 -16.24
N ASP A 591 -26.76 53.27 -17.36
CA ASP A 591 -27.83 52.37 -17.74
C ASP A 591 -27.20 51.03 -18.20
N LEU A 592 -27.32 50.00 -17.36
CA LEU A 592 -26.79 48.65 -17.60
C LEU A 592 -27.61 47.90 -18.66
N ASP A 593 -28.90 48.23 -18.79
CA ASP A 593 -29.83 47.57 -19.70
C ASP A 593 -30.07 48.37 -21.00
N GLY A 594 -29.61 49.62 -21.05
CA GLY A 594 -29.76 50.52 -22.20
C GLY A 594 -28.71 50.35 -23.31
N ILE A 595 -29.00 50.97 -24.48
CA ILE A 595 -28.10 51.00 -25.64
C ILE A 595 -26.78 51.67 -25.23
N ALA A 596 -25.67 50.95 -25.41
CA ALA A 596 -24.37 51.38 -24.94
C ALA A 596 -23.80 52.59 -25.69
N PHE A 597 -24.14 52.72 -26.97
CA PHE A 597 -23.69 53.82 -27.82
C PHE A 597 -24.85 54.36 -28.67
N PRO A 598 -25.77 55.16 -28.09
CA PRO A 598 -27.02 55.56 -28.72
C PRO A 598 -26.88 56.45 -29.98
N GLY A 599 -25.67 56.89 -30.32
CA GLY A 599 -25.38 57.68 -31.52
C GLY A 599 -24.73 56.92 -32.68
N SER A 600 -24.50 55.61 -32.57
CA SER A 600 -23.84 54.84 -33.65
C SER A 600 -24.21 53.35 -33.59
N THR A 601 -25.03 52.91 -34.54
CA THR A 601 -25.44 51.50 -34.71
C THR A 601 -24.23 50.59 -34.93
N ALA A 602 -23.31 50.97 -35.82
CA ALA A 602 -22.09 50.20 -36.08
C ALA A 602 -21.19 50.06 -34.84
N LYS A 603 -21.13 51.08 -33.97
CA LYS A 603 -20.37 51.01 -32.71
C LYS A 603 -21.07 50.13 -31.67
N GLN A 604 -22.41 50.12 -31.66
CA GLN A 604 -23.22 49.26 -30.80
C GLN A 604 -23.07 47.77 -31.17
N GLU A 605 -23.16 47.43 -32.46
CA GLU A 605 -22.94 46.06 -32.95
C GLU A 605 -21.52 45.57 -32.65
N ALA A 606 -20.52 46.43 -32.89
CA ALA A 606 -19.13 46.12 -32.54
C ALA A 606 -18.91 45.97 -31.04
N TRP A 607 -19.68 46.67 -30.21
CA TRP A 607 -19.67 46.54 -28.75
C TRP A 607 -20.28 45.20 -28.30
N GLU A 608 -21.39 44.78 -28.87
CA GLU A 608 -22.04 43.50 -28.56
C GLU A 608 -21.17 42.31 -28.97
N GLU A 609 -20.51 42.40 -30.13
CA GLU A 609 -19.54 41.39 -30.54
C GLU A 609 -18.31 41.37 -29.62
N TYR A 610 -17.79 42.54 -29.25
CA TYR A 610 -16.71 42.64 -28.27
C TYR A 610 -17.11 42.00 -26.93
N LEU A 611 -18.30 42.32 -26.41
CA LEU A 611 -18.82 41.78 -25.17
C LEU A 611 -18.95 40.25 -25.24
N SER A 612 -19.52 39.72 -26.33
CA SER A 612 -19.62 38.28 -26.58
C SER A 612 -18.25 37.61 -26.63
N GLN A 613 -17.25 38.20 -27.29
CA GLN A 613 -15.91 37.63 -27.35
C GLN A 613 -15.24 37.60 -25.97
N VAL A 614 -15.35 38.69 -25.21
CA VAL A 614 -14.78 38.81 -23.87
C VAL A 614 -15.44 37.81 -22.90
N THR A 615 -16.77 37.75 -22.86
CA THR A 615 -17.51 36.82 -21.98
C THR A 615 -17.23 35.35 -22.32
N ASN A 616 -16.98 35.02 -23.58
CA ASN A 616 -16.64 33.67 -24.03
C ASN A 616 -15.13 33.38 -24.00
N GLY A 617 -14.28 34.26 -23.46
CA GLY A 617 -12.82 34.06 -23.40
C GLY A 617 -12.11 34.00 -24.76
N ARG A 618 -12.73 34.54 -25.81
CA ARG A 618 -12.16 34.59 -27.16
C ARG A 618 -11.30 35.85 -27.35
N PRO A 619 -10.24 35.79 -28.17
CA PRO A 619 -9.44 36.97 -28.46
C PRO A 619 -10.31 38.06 -29.11
N THR A 620 -10.27 39.26 -28.53
CA THR A 620 -11.02 40.42 -29.05
C THR A 620 -10.47 40.85 -30.40
N LEU A 621 -11.34 41.24 -31.33
CA LEU A 621 -10.94 41.79 -32.63
C LEU A 621 -9.90 42.92 -32.47
N ASP A 622 -8.81 42.82 -33.23
CA ASP A 622 -7.83 43.90 -33.32
C ASP A 622 -8.39 45.08 -34.13
N ALA A 623 -7.78 46.27 -34.01
CA ALA A 623 -8.27 47.48 -34.66
C ALA A 623 -8.42 47.33 -36.18
N LYS A 624 -7.50 46.60 -36.82
CA LYS A 624 -7.56 46.27 -38.25
C LYS A 624 -8.79 45.41 -38.58
N GLN A 625 -9.03 44.36 -37.81
CA GLN A 625 -10.18 43.47 -38.00
C GLN A 625 -11.51 44.18 -37.75
N LEU A 626 -11.55 45.07 -36.76
CA LEU A 626 -12.71 45.95 -36.49
C LEU A 626 -12.96 46.91 -37.66
N SER A 627 -11.94 47.51 -38.25
CA SER A 627 -12.10 48.41 -39.41
C SER A 627 -12.45 47.70 -40.73
N GLU A 628 -12.06 46.43 -40.86
CA GLU A 628 -12.43 45.62 -42.03
C GLU A 628 -13.89 45.16 -41.93
N ARG A 629 -14.35 44.86 -40.71
CA ARG A 629 -15.69 44.32 -40.46
C ARG A 629 -16.76 45.40 -40.32
N TYR A 630 -16.40 46.54 -39.73
CA TYR A 630 -17.28 47.70 -39.56
C TYR A 630 -16.71 48.85 -40.39
N PRO A 631 -17.51 49.63 -41.14
CA PRO A 631 -17.04 50.64 -42.09
C PRO A 631 -16.47 51.88 -41.40
N VAL A 632 -15.36 51.73 -40.68
CA VAL A 632 -14.67 52.76 -39.93
C VAL A 632 -13.17 52.71 -40.19
N SER A 633 -12.50 53.86 -40.05
CA SER A 633 -11.05 53.91 -40.16
C SER A 633 -10.39 53.13 -39.02
N GLU A 634 -9.20 52.58 -39.26
CA GLU A 634 -8.42 51.86 -38.24
C GLU A 634 -8.15 52.73 -37.00
N SER A 635 -7.91 54.03 -37.18
CA SER A 635 -7.76 54.99 -36.08
C SER A 635 -9.02 55.08 -35.21
N ARG A 636 -10.20 55.11 -35.83
CA ARG A 636 -11.49 55.15 -35.11
C ARG A 636 -11.81 53.80 -34.46
N ALA A 637 -11.42 52.69 -35.07
CA ALA A 637 -11.50 51.37 -34.47
C ALA A 637 -10.61 51.24 -33.20
N ARG A 638 -9.40 51.84 -33.20
CA ARG A 638 -8.55 51.91 -31.99
C ARG A 638 -9.23 52.68 -30.86
N GLU A 639 -9.85 53.82 -31.19
CA GLU A 639 -10.64 54.62 -30.24
C GLU A 639 -11.83 53.83 -29.70
N TRP A 640 -12.56 53.11 -30.56
CA TRP A 640 -13.66 52.24 -30.14
C TRP A 640 -13.23 51.18 -29.13
N ARG A 641 -12.09 50.51 -29.33
CA ARG A 641 -11.56 49.53 -28.37
C ARG A 641 -11.24 50.13 -27.00
N VAL A 642 -10.83 51.41 -26.94
CA VAL A 642 -10.64 52.11 -25.67
C VAL A 642 -11.99 52.37 -25.01
N HIS A 643 -13.01 52.78 -25.78
CA HIS A 643 -14.35 53.04 -25.26
C HIS A 643 -15.03 51.75 -24.78
N PHE A 644 -14.87 50.64 -25.50
CA PHE A 644 -15.39 49.33 -25.13
C PHE A 644 -14.78 48.86 -23.82
N ARG A 645 -13.45 48.89 -23.69
CA ARG A 645 -12.77 48.55 -22.44
C ARG A 645 -13.23 49.44 -21.28
N GLY A 646 -13.29 50.75 -21.49
CA GLY A 646 -13.72 51.71 -20.46
C GLY A 646 -15.19 51.54 -20.03
N ARG A 647 -16.08 51.12 -20.93
CA ARG A 647 -17.48 50.84 -20.59
C ARG A 647 -17.63 49.49 -19.90
N ARG A 648 -16.90 48.45 -20.32
CA ARG A 648 -16.89 47.14 -19.67
C ARG A 648 -16.45 47.24 -18.21
N LEU A 649 -15.42 48.04 -17.94
CA LEU A 649 -14.94 48.27 -16.58
C LEU A 649 -16.00 48.88 -15.67
N ARG A 650 -16.74 49.87 -16.18
CA ARG A 650 -17.82 50.50 -15.44
C ARG A 650 -18.98 49.54 -15.19
N MET A 651 -19.30 48.64 -16.13
CA MET A 651 -20.27 47.56 -15.89
C MET A 651 -19.83 46.61 -14.78
N ILE A 652 -18.56 46.17 -14.79
CA ILE A 652 -18.01 45.27 -13.77
C ILE A 652 -18.02 45.93 -12.38
N ALA A 653 -17.70 47.23 -12.31
CA ALA A 653 -17.76 48.01 -11.08
C ALA A 653 -19.19 48.22 -10.57
N ALA A 654 -20.16 48.43 -11.47
CA ALA A 654 -21.57 48.56 -11.12
C ALA A 654 -22.16 47.22 -10.60
N GLU A 655 -21.83 46.10 -11.25
CA GLU A 655 -22.19 44.75 -10.79
C GLU A 655 -21.68 44.42 -9.38
N ALA A 656 -20.54 45.01 -8.98
CA ALA A 656 -20.00 44.87 -7.63
C ALA A 656 -20.87 45.56 -6.56
N GLY A 657 -21.59 46.62 -6.95
CA GLY A 657 -22.41 47.40 -6.02
C GLY A 657 -23.81 46.88 -5.78
N GLU A 658 -24.42 46.25 -6.77
CA GLU A 658 -25.71 45.57 -6.60
C GLU A 658 -25.61 44.33 -5.70
N ARG A 659 -24.39 43.77 -5.51
CA ARG A 659 -24.13 42.63 -4.62
C ARG A 659 -23.84 42.99 -3.15
N THR A 660 -24.20 44.19 -2.69
CA THR A 660 -23.98 44.63 -1.29
C THR A 660 -24.50 43.62 -0.24
N PRO A 661 -23.92 43.61 0.98
CA PRO A 661 -23.47 42.43 1.72
C PRO A 661 -24.55 41.65 2.50
N GLY A 662 -25.80 41.61 2.04
CA GLY A 662 -26.83 40.73 2.62
C GLY A 662 -26.59 39.24 2.36
N GLY A 663 -25.60 38.90 1.51
CA GLY A 663 -25.13 37.54 1.27
C GLY A 663 -24.02 37.09 2.22
N ALA A 664 -23.16 38.02 2.67
CA ALA A 664 -22.09 37.71 3.62
C ALA A 664 -22.64 37.38 5.02
N GLU A 665 -23.71 38.06 5.45
CA GLU A 665 -24.45 37.71 6.67
C GLU A 665 -25.12 36.34 6.57
N ARG A 666 -25.71 35.99 5.40
CA ARG A 666 -26.28 34.65 5.16
C ARG A 666 -25.23 33.54 5.05
N ALA A 667 -24.03 33.85 4.55
CA ALA A 667 -22.91 32.91 4.47
C ALA A 667 -22.24 32.70 5.83
N ALA A 668 -22.19 33.73 6.69
CA ALA A 668 -21.76 33.60 8.08
C ALA A 668 -22.79 32.81 8.92
N ASP A 669 -24.09 33.07 8.73
CA ASP A 669 -25.17 32.36 9.41
C ASP A 669 -25.30 30.90 8.94
N GLY A 670 -24.87 30.60 7.71
CA GLY A 670 -24.70 29.23 7.19
C GLY A 670 -23.44 28.52 7.71
N ALA A 671 -22.36 29.26 7.97
CA ALA A 671 -21.13 28.73 8.57
C ALA A 671 -21.29 28.42 10.07
N GLU A 672 -22.16 29.15 10.78
CA GLU A 672 -22.51 28.84 12.18
C GLU A 672 -23.49 27.67 12.31
N ARG A 673 -24.33 27.40 11.30
CA ARG A 673 -25.22 26.22 11.27
C ARG A 673 -24.56 24.96 10.69
N GLY A 674 -23.46 25.13 9.95
CA GLY A 674 -22.67 24.05 9.39
C GLY A 674 -21.65 23.54 10.41
N GLY A 675 -22.11 22.84 11.46
CA GLY A 675 -21.25 22.21 12.45
C GLY A 675 -20.07 21.45 11.83
N SER A 676 -18.92 21.54 12.50
CA SER A 676 -17.62 20.98 12.08
C SER A 676 -17.79 19.53 11.60
N PRO A 677 -17.07 19.08 10.55
CA PRO A 677 -17.09 17.68 10.13
C PRO A 677 -16.81 16.68 11.26
N ALA A 678 -16.05 17.10 12.29
CA ALA A 678 -15.79 16.33 13.50
C ALA A 678 -17.02 16.17 14.42
N GLU A 679 -17.94 17.13 14.40
CA GLU A 679 -19.19 17.11 15.19
C GLU A 679 -20.25 16.23 14.50
N ARG A 680 -20.33 16.28 13.16
CA ARG A 680 -21.18 15.37 12.36
C ARG A 680 -20.71 13.92 12.40
N ALA A 681 -19.40 13.66 12.48
CA ALA A 681 -18.86 12.33 12.70
C ALA A 681 -19.12 11.79 14.13
N ALA A 682 -19.25 12.68 15.13
CA ALA A 682 -19.57 12.30 16.51
C ALA A 682 -21.07 12.01 16.70
N GLU A 683 -21.97 12.70 16.01
CA GLU A 683 -23.41 12.43 16.06
C GLU A 683 -23.82 11.17 15.26
N GLY A 684 -23.12 10.85 14.17
CA GLY A 684 -23.29 9.58 13.43
C GLY A 684 -22.79 8.34 14.18
N GLY A 685 -22.02 8.52 15.27
CA GLY A 685 -21.49 7.45 16.12
C GLY A 685 -22.39 7.06 17.29
N ARG A 686 -23.57 7.68 17.45
CA ARG A 686 -24.53 7.30 18.49
C ARG A 686 -25.24 6.01 18.06
N ALA A 687 -24.69 4.89 18.53
CA ALA A 687 -25.18 3.53 18.40
C ALA A 687 -26.70 3.43 18.17
N ALA A 688 -27.07 2.98 16.97
CA ALA A 688 -28.35 2.35 16.74
C ALA A 688 -28.51 1.25 17.80
N SER A 689 -29.40 1.51 18.75
CA SER A 689 -29.75 0.57 19.79
C SER A 689 -30.35 -0.65 19.09
N ILE A 690 -29.62 -1.76 19.14
CA ILE A 690 -30.08 -3.07 18.68
C ILE A 690 -31.42 -3.36 19.37
N PRO A 691 -32.55 -3.50 18.64
CA PRO A 691 -33.77 -4.01 19.25
C PRO A 691 -33.53 -5.44 19.73
N ALA A 692 -33.88 -5.71 20.98
CA ALA A 692 -33.72 -7.00 21.63
C ALA A 692 -34.28 -8.16 20.77
N PRO A 693 -33.67 -9.36 20.82
CA PRO A 693 -34.11 -10.49 20.03
C PRO A 693 -35.54 -10.89 20.40
N VAL A 694 -36.40 -10.93 19.39
CA VAL A 694 -37.75 -11.51 19.46
C VAL A 694 -37.62 -12.98 19.86
N PRO A 695 -38.34 -13.48 20.88
CA PRO A 695 -38.30 -14.88 21.24
C PRO A 695 -38.89 -15.76 20.13
N PRO A 696 -38.41 -17.00 19.97
CA PRO A 696 -38.83 -17.87 18.87
C PRO A 696 -40.33 -18.18 18.97
N ILE A 697 -41.02 -17.97 17.85
CA ILE A 697 -42.41 -18.40 17.66
C ILE A 697 -42.42 -19.92 17.53
N ASP A 698 -43.18 -20.54 18.41
CA ASP A 698 -43.46 -21.96 18.51
C ASP A 698 -44.11 -22.50 17.21
N PRO A 699 -43.52 -23.47 16.49
CA PRO A 699 -44.13 -24.08 15.31
C PRO A 699 -45.17 -25.12 15.76
N GLY A 700 -46.26 -24.63 16.37
CA GLY A 700 -47.18 -25.48 17.11
C GLY A 700 -48.66 -25.16 16.97
N VAL A 701 -49.11 -24.28 16.07
CA VAL A 701 -50.56 -24.06 15.86
C VAL A 701 -50.84 -23.59 14.43
N PHE A 702 -51.08 -24.50 13.49
CA PHE A 702 -51.99 -24.29 12.35
C PHE A 702 -52.34 -25.65 11.73
N ALA A 703 -53.16 -26.40 12.46
CA ALA A 703 -54.00 -27.45 11.91
C ALA A 703 -55.47 -27.05 12.11
N ALA A 704 -56.30 -27.39 11.12
CA ALA A 704 -57.76 -27.25 11.06
C ALA A 704 -58.32 -25.87 10.65
N HIS A 705 -58.56 -25.71 9.34
CA HIS A 705 -59.93 -25.74 8.78
C HIS A 705 -59.92 -25.24 7.33
N ARG A 706 -60.18 -26.13 6.37
CA ARG A 706 -61.10 -25.86 5.25
C ARG A 706 -61.45 -27.15 4.52
N THR A 707 -62.61 -27.68 4.88
CA THR A 707 -63.45 -28.53 4.04
C THR A 707 -64.27 -27.66 3.06
N THR A 708 -64.77 -28.33 2.01
CA THR A 708 -65.84 -27.96 1.05
C THR A 708 -65.52 -26.96 -0.06
N SER A 709 -65.11 -27.45 -1.23
CA SER A 709 -65.99 -27.79 -2.36
C SER A 709 -65.20 -28.49 -3.46
#